data_AF-A0A2C7AMA3-F1
#
_entry.id   AF-A0A2C7AMA3-F1
#
_cell.length_a   1.000
_cell.length_b   1.000
_cell.length_c   1.000
_cell.angle_alpha   90.00
_cell.angle_beta   90.00
_cell.angle_gamma   90.00
#
_symmetry.space_group_name_H-M   'P 1'
#
loop_
_entity.id
_entity.type
_entity.pdbx_description
1 polymer ?
#
loop_
_entity_poly.entity_id
_entity_poly.type
_entity_poly.pdbx_seq_one_letter_code
_entity_poly.pdbx_strand_id
1 'polypeptide(L)'
;MLAGPSKKSIPYTRTAGFILAAIPAVGLSLALAPSHASADTVSETPASPAATSASTSASSGTTSSSSSATPVLATSETSTTPKTITVSGAIGDLYTAMDGADGELGLATASETPLTGGGVWQQFQHGRIYWSQATGAHAIKGGIGDTYVALGDAALTKLGLPTYDEVKLPDGWYQQFQNAGIYWTNDGGKVVTSDVAAKYAALGKTTSATATASSAPSATASTSTATTATSANSAADATTKTSSNSSAANTASAKSTAQPTTAATSASTPATPTPANSSSSSSASPATPSAAAPSTTQSPTAQAPTTQAPTSAIADAVAPSAQIATSGAIGDLYNQLGGANGVLGAATSPETVLSSGGVWQQFANGRIYWSQATGAHAIKGGIGDVFVALGDSALTQLGLPTSDEINLGNGAWIQQFQNGRIFWSGATGGHAINGDIAAAYVAMGDAVYGVLGLPTSDPSSVRSGLVQNFQGGRIFWSAATGTHIVHGGINDTYTSLGSSAFVDLGLATGDETAVTNGWAQQFEKGSIFWSYATGGVVVHGNIGSIYAGLGADGPASLGLPSGQVTTLADGSQYQQFQRGLIYWSQAGGARIVRNGIGDAFAALANAPAALGMPTADEVDLGNGAWMQQFQNGRVYWSSAAGGHAIKGGIGDTFAAMGDSAYGVLGLPTSDEITLPNGWYQQFQGGSIFWSGPTGSVLVKGAIGQVFTAMGNGPTVLGAPLANEVGLGNGAWMQQFQNGRIYWSGAAGGHAIKGGLGDTFAAMGDSAYGLLGLPTSDEISLPAGWYQQFQGGRIYWFGPTGGHMVRGGIGDSYVSQGASTGFLGLPTSSEISADGGSYQAFQGGRIYWKDGLGNATVRGAMLDEYLKLGASSGLLQFPRAGEAAINGGVSQDFEGGRIYWRPNNYAYAVRGAVGATYFAWGASDGALGFPTSDEAPTDDGTIQTFQNGTIAWKNSGGTVVNVVNTGGSKPAAGDEAGYIRWVAGFAQEEQRRYRVPAAVSIAQSIIESGWGQSSLTAVDNNYFGIKCPAYGSPFVSGCTSYSTSEWVNGGYVTIQAGFRSYNSPGDSFLDHGFFLSLGDPSNSANRYYPAFLTTNDRDFVRAIAAAGYATDPTYANKIISIMDRYNLYQYDV
;
A
#
# COMPACT_ATOMS: atom_id res chain seq x y z
N MET A 1 -22.74 36.49 49.77
CA MET A 1 -21.81 37.62 49.63
C MET A 1 -21.24 37.59 48.22
N LEU A 2 -21.48 38.68 47.46
CA LEU A 2 -20.78 39.27 46.28
C LEU A 2 -19.74 38.40 45.54
N ALA A 3 -19.62 38.29 44.21
CA ALA A 3 -20.31 38.74 42.98
C ALA A 3 -19.64 37.90 41.84
N GLY A 4 -20.32 37.23 40.91
CA GLY A 4 -20.86 37.77 39.65
C GLY A 4 -19.98 37.37 38.41
N PRO A 5 -20.55 37.06 37.22
CA PRO A 5 -20.18 35.84 36.46
C PRO A 5 -19.86 36.00 34.94
N SER A 6 -19.46 34.87 34.32
CA SER A 6 -19.65 34.37 32.94
C SER A 6 -19.43 35.23 31.68
N LYS A 7 -18.75 34.64 30.67
CA LYS A 7 -19.03 34.75 29.21
C LYS A 7 -18.54 33.44 28.57
N LYS A 8 -19.30 32.56 27.90
CA LYS A 8 -20.29 32.62 26.80
C LYS A 8 -19.74 33.17 25.46
N SER A 9 -19.68 32.23 24.52
CA SER A 9 -19.32 32.22 23.10
C SER A 9 -20.34 32.93 22.20
N ILE A 10 -19.93 33.29 20.97
CA ILE A 10 -20.71 33.36 19.70
C ILE A 10 -19.73 33.65 18.53
N PRO A 11 -20.06 33.26 17.26
CA PRO A 11 -19.13 32.83 16.21
C PRO A 11 -18.96 33.84 15.06
N TYR A 12 -18.07 33.55 14.10
CA TYR A 12 -18.01 34.27 12.81
C TYR A 12 -17.85 33.34 11.60
N THR A 13 -18.90 33.31 10.78
CA THR A 13 -18.91 33.02 9.34
C THR A 13 -18.20 34.12 8.56
N ARG A 14 -17.53 33.78 7.44
CA ARG A 14 -17.29 34.76 6.36
C ARG A 14 -17.27 34.14 4.96
N THR A 15 -18.18 34.66 4.15
CA THR A 15 -18.33 34.53 2.70
C THR A 15 -17.36 35.47 1.96
N ALA A 16 -17.10 35.12 0.69
CA ALA A 16 -16.16 35.70 -0.27
C ALA A 16 -16.30 37.21 -0.61
N GLY A 17 -15.23 37.77 -1.18
CA GLY A 17 -15.23 39.07 -1.87
C GLY A 17 -13.92 39.34 -2.63
N PHE A 18 -13.94 39.10 -3.95
CA PHE A 18 -12.98 39.60 -4.94
C PHE A 18 -13.16 41.11 -5.15
N ILE A 19 -12.08 41.91 -5.15
CA ILE A 19 -11.96 43.16 -5.94
C ILE A 19 -10.50 43.33 -6.42
N LEU A 20 -10.39 43.76 -7.67
CA LEU A 20 -9.24 43.96 -8.53
C LEU A 20 -8.62 45.38 -8.38
N ALA A 21 -7.34 45.48 -8.78
CA ALA A 21 -6.67 46.62 -9.43
C ALA A 21 -5.81 47.61 -8.60
N ALA A 22 -4.53 47.67 -8.99
CA ALA A 22 -3.83 48.83 -9.58
C ALA A 22 -2.50 49.25 -8.92
N ILE A 23 -1.51 49.40 -9.81
CA ILE A 23 -0.09 49.75 -9.66
C ILE A 23 0.07 51.25 -9.31
N PRO A 24 1.20 51.68 -8.71
CA PRO A 24 2.10 52.52 -9.52
C PRO A 24 3.58 52.14 -9.39
N ALA A 25 4.30 52.37 -10.49
CA ALA A 25 5.74 52.26 -10.63
C ALA A 25 6.40 53.65 -10.51
N VAL A 26 7.53 53.74 -9.79
CA VAL A 26 8.67 54.68 -9.93
C VAL A 26 9.80 54.00 -9.12
N GLY A 27 11.08 53.88 -9.48
CA GLY A 27 11.92 54.50 -10.49
C GLY A 27 13.28 54.84 -9.84
N LEU A 28 14.35 54.19 -10.33
CA LEU A 28 15.75 54.62 -10.39
C LEU A 28 16.73 54.56 -9.17
N SER A 29 17.87 53.92 -9.47
CA SER A 29 19.26 54.34 -9.23
C SER A 29 20.06 53.76 -8.05
N LEU A 30 20.92 52.78 -8.41
CA LEU A 30 22.39 52.81 -8.36
C LEU A 30 23.07 53.60 -7.23
N ALA A 31 23.88 52.91 -6.40
CA ALA A 31 25.33 53.15 -6.25
C ALA A 31 25.93 52.64 -4.92
N LEU A 32 27.06 51.93 -5.08
CA LEU A 32 28.28 51.94 -4.27
C LEU A 32 28.29 51.30 -2.86
N ALA A 33 29.18 50.29 -2.74
CA ALA A 33 29.84 49.86 -1.51
C ALA A 33 30.69 50.98 -0.88
N PRO A 34 31.06 50.86 0.42
CA PRO A 34 32.45 50.49 0.74
C PRO A 34 32.57 49.62 2.02
N SER A 35 33.43 48.58 2.04
CA SER A 35 34.80 48.52 2.62
C SER A 35 34.91 48.30 4.15
N HIS A 36 35.89 47.45 4.51
CA HIS A 36 36.59 47.31 5.81
C HIS A 36 35.89 46.46 6.90
N ALA A 37 36.57 45.60 7.69
CA ALA A 37 37.99 45.33 7.90
C ALA A 37 38.22 43.92 8.51
N SER A 38 39.48 43.52 8.42
CA SER A 38 40.19 42.29 8.76
C SER A 38 40.24 41.83 10.24
N ALA A 39 40.72 40.59 10.38
CA ALA A 39 41.54 39.96 11.44
C ALA A 39 40.81 38.79 12.15
N ASP A 40 41.39 37.63 12.47
CA ASP A 40 42.81 37.26 12.62
C ASP A 40 43.08 35.77 12.31
N THR A 41 44.34 35.50 11.95
CA THR A 41 45.03 34.20 11.74
C THR A 41 45.23 33.37 13.02
N VAL A 42 45.28 32.02 12.92
CA VAL A 42 46.42 31.16 13.37
C VAL A 42 46.44 29.84 12.58
N SER A 43 47.62 29.48 12.07
CA SER A 43 47.96 28.23 11.37
C SER A 43 48.28 27.07 12.31
N GLU A 44 48.17 25.83 11.84
CA GLU A 44 49.25 24.84 11.93
C GLU A 44 49.00 23.63 10.99
N THR A 45 49.91 23.46 10.03
CA THR A 45 50.29 22.19 9.36
C THR A 45 51.06 21.27 10.35
N PRO A 46 51.33 19.96 10.12
CA PRO A 46 51.62 19.32 8.82
C PRO A 46 51.21 17.83 8.63
N ALA A 47 51.51 17.35 7.41
CA ALA A 47 52.14 16.06 7.07
C ALA A 47 51.35 15.09 6.18
N SER A 48 51.85 14.97 4.95
CA SER A 48 51.73 13.81 4.05
C SER A 48 52.46 12.59 4.64
N PRO A 49 52.15 11.35 4.19
CA PRO A 49 53.10 10.77 3.24
C PRO A 49 52.47 9.92 2.11
N ALA A 50 53.15 9.99 0.97
CA ALA A 50 53.62 8.91 0.09
C ALA A 50 52.62 7.95 -0.60
N ALA A 51 52.85 7.87 -1.91
CA ALA A 51 52.30 6.96 -2.90
C ALA A 51 52.74 5.50 -2.71
N THR A 52 51.94 4.56 -3.23
CA THR A 52 52.47 3.52 -4.13
C THR A 52 51.38 2.95 -5.04
N SER A 53 51.71 2.98 -6.33
CA SER A 53 51.02 2.43 -7.48
C SER A 53 51.20 0.91 -7.61
N ALA A 54 50.18 0.19 -8.08
CA ALA A 54 50.36 -1.00 -8.91
C ALA A 54 49.15 -1.22 -9.83
N SER A 55 49.45 -1.29 -11.12
CA SER A 55 48.59 -1.57 -12.26
C SER A 55 48.20 -3.05 -12.38
N THR A 56 47.10 -3.34 -13.07
CA THR A 56 46.95 -4.40 -14.08
C THR A 56 45.64 -4.14 -14.85
N SER A 57 45.72 -3.58 -16.07
CA SER A 57 45.53 -4.29 -17.37
C SER A 57 44.19 -5.04 -17.46
N ALA A 58 43.15 -4.47 -18.06
CA ALA A 58 42.88 -4.40 -19.51
C ALA A 58 42.47 -5.75 -20.14
N SER A 59 41.26 -5.80 -20.70
CA SER A 59 40.94 -6.09 -22.12
C SER A 59 39.44 -6.44 -22.22
N SER A 60 38.60 -5.57 -22.80
CA SER A 60 38.21 -5.57 -24.23
C SER A 60 37.09 -6.59 -24.55
N GLY A 61 36.05 -6.12 -25.25
CA GLY A 61 34.95 -6.98 -25.67
C GLY A 61 33.67 -6.26 -26.09
N THR A 62 33.84 -5.31 -27.00
CA THR A 62 32.89 -4.65 -27.92
C THR A 62 31.53 -5.30 -28.24
N THR A 63 30.53 -4.42 -28.39
CA THR A 63 29.44 -4.38 -29.42
C THR A 63 28.39 -5.49 -29.37
N SER A 64 27.09 -5.27 -29.59
CA SER A 64 26.35 -4.12 -30.10
C SER A 64 24.86 -4.36 -29.87
N SER A 65 24.18 -3.27 -29.55
CA SER A 65 22.75 -3.01 -29.60
C SER A 65 22.09 -3.37 -30.95
N SER A 66 20.81 -3.73 -30.90
CA SER A 66 19.71 -3.18 -31.73
C SER A 66 18.49 -4.11 -31.62
N SER A 67 17.23 -3.71 -31.73
CA SER A 67 16.48 -2.47 -31.48
C SER A 67 15.07 -2.75 -32.01
N SER A 68 14.03 -2.37 -31.27
CA SER A 68 12.69 -1.96 -31.79
C SER A 68 11.87 -3.02 -32.57
N ALA A 69 10.53 -3.02 -32.61
CA ALA A 69 9.57 -1.94 -32.46
C ALA A 69 8.18 -2.47 -32.04
N THR A 70 7.45 -1.55 -31.41
CA THR A 70 6.01 -1.41 -31.11
C THR A 70 5.07 -1.70 -32.30
N PRO A 71 3.73 -1.92 -32.11
CA PRO A 71 2.81 -0.82 -31.76
C PRO A 71 1.55 -1.12 -30.90
N VAL A 72 1.21 -0.09 -30.09
CA VAL A 72 -0.11 0.57 -29.91
C VAL A 72 -1.28 -0.13 -29.18
N LEU A 73 -1.84 0.66 -28.26
CA LEU A 73 -2.95 0.47 -27.32
C LEU A 73 -4.29 0.02 -27.93
N ALA A 74 -5.03 -0.76 -27.14
CA ALA A 74 -6.44 -0.46 -26.83
C ALA A 74 -6.82 -1.01 -25.44
N THR A 75 -7.62 -0.22 -24.75
CA THR A 75 -8.17 -0.33 -23.39
C THR A 75 -9.01 -1.58 -23.13
N SER A 76 -8.84 -2.20 -21.95
CA SER A 76 -9.92 -2.99 -21.32
C SER A 76 -9.63 -3.26 -19.85
N GLU A 77 -10.68 -3.04 -19.06
CA GLU A 77 -10.84 -3.19 -17.62
C GLU A 77 -10.31 -4.54 -17.09
N THR A 78 -9.74 -4.49 -15.88
CA THR A 78 -9.25 -5.68 -15.16
C THR A 78 -10.42 -6.57 -14.75
N SER A 79 -10.73 -7.55 -15.60
CA SER A 79 -11.42 -8.80 -15.26
C SER A 79 -10.46 -9.70 -14.49
N THR A 80 -10.72 -9.93 -13.20
CA THR A 80 -10.08 -11.00 -12.43
C THR A 80 -10.78 -12.32 -12.74
N THR A 81 -10.09 -13.25 -13.42
CA THR A 81 -10.63 -14.59 -13.69
C THR A 81 -10.80 -15.35 -12.37
N PRO A 82 -12.02 -15.79 -11.97
CA PRO A 82 -12.22 -16.54 -10.74
C PRO A 82 -11.64 -17.95 -10.86
N LYS A 83 -11.01 -18.45 -9.78
CA LYS A 83 -10.81 -19.90 -9.60
C LYS A 83 -12.19 -20.58 -9.68
N THR A 84 -12.38 -21.50 -10.61
CA THR A 84 -13.61 -22.30 -10.67
C THR A 84 -13.61 -23.30 -9.51
N ILE A 85 -14.37 -23.00 -8.45
CA ILE A 85 -14.62 -23.92 -7.34
C ILE A 85 -15.70 -24.91 -7.81
N THR A 86 -15.33 -26.18 -7.96
CA THR A 86 -16.26 -27.22 -8.41
C THR A 86 -17.25 -27.55 -7.28
N VAL A 87 -18.55 -27.54 -7.60
CA VAL A 87 -19.63 -28.04 -6.75
C VAL A 87 -20.18 -29.29 -7.43
N SER A 88 -20.12 -30.45 -6.78
CA SER A 88 -20.48 -31.73 -7.41
C SER A 88 -21.07 -32.70 -6.38
N GLY A 89 -21.53 -33.88 -6.84
CA GLY A 89 -22.15 -34.87 -5.97
C GLY A 89 -23.49 -34.40 -5.37
N ALA A 90 -23.90 -34.99 -4.25
CA ALA A 90 -25.20 -34.69 -3.65
C ALA A 90 -25.33 -33.24 -3.15
N ILE A 91 -24.21 -32.58 -2.80
CA ILE A 91 -24.19 -31.13 -2.53
C ILE A 91 -24.47 -30.35 -3.82
N GLY A 92 -23.83 -30.72 -4.93
CA GLY A 92 -24.06 -30.13 -6.25
C GLY A 92 -25.48 -30.33 -6.80
N ASP A 93 -26.08 -31.49 -6.55
CA ASP A 93 -27.45 -31.79 -6.96
C ASP A 93 -28.45 -30.88 -6.23
N LEU A 94 -28.33 -30.74 -4.90
CA LEU A 94 -29.16 -29.82 -4.12
C LEU A 94 -28.90 -28.36 -4.51
N TYR A 95 -27.64 -27.97 -4.67
CA TYR A 95 -27.27 -26.61 -5.08
C TYR A 95 -27.88 -26.25 -6.44
N THR A 96 -27.88 -27.17 -7.40
CA THR A 96 -28.52 -26.98 -8.72
C THR A 96 -30.04 -26.91 -8.59
N ALA A 97 -30.65 -27.72 -7.72
CA ALA A 97 -32.09 -27.66 -7.44
C ALA A 97 -32.52 -26.35 -6.73
N MET A 98 -31.57 -25.65 -6.09
CA MET A 98 -31.75 -24.33 -5.49
C MET A 98 -31.33 -23.18 -6.41
N ASP A 99 -31.43 -23.36 -7.74
CA ASP A 99 -31.07 -22.38 -8.78
C ASP A 99 -29.57 -22.02 -8.86
N GLY A 100 -28.70 -22.79 -8.20
CA GLY A 100 -27.24 -22.67 -8.32
C GLY A 100 -26.71 -21.27 -7.97
N ALA A 101 -25.86 -20.72 -8.85
CA ALA A 101 -25.20 -19.43 -8.62
C ALA A 101 -26.17 -18.24 -8.56
N ASP A 102 -27.32 -18.37 -9.21
CA ASP A 102 -28.37 -17.35 -9.26
C ASP A 102 -29.41 -17.52 -8.13
N GLY A 103 -29.25 -18.56 -7.31
CA GLY A 103 -30.13 -18.90 -6.20
C GLY A 103 -29.73 -18.30 -4.84
N GLU A 104 -30.51 -18.65 -3.81
CA GLU A 104 -30.40 -18.03 -2.47
C GLU A 104 -29.06 -18.25 -1.76
N LEU A 105 -28.27 -19.25 -2.15
CA LEU A 105 -26.96 -19.53 -1.56
C LEU A 105 -25.81 -18.75 -2.21
N GLY A 106 -25.97 -18.30 -3.46
CA GLY A 106 -24.92 -17.66 -4.27
C GLY A 106 -23.74 -18.58 -4.57
N LEU A 107 -22.64 -18.01 -5.09
CA LEU A 107 -21.47 -18.78 -5.52
C LEU A 107 -20.80 -19.56 -4.38
N ALA A 108 -20.26 -20.75 -4.69
CA ALA A 108 -19.39 -21.48 -3.77
C ALA A 108 -18.11 -20.68 -3.51
N THR A 109 -17.72 -20.58 -2.24
CA THR A 109 -16.54 -19.80 -1.81
C THR A 109 -15.40 -20.68 -1.28
N ALA A 110 -15.65 -21.97 -1.05
CA ALA A 110 -14.64 -22.96 -0.68
C ALA A 110 -14.96 -24.36 -1.24
N SER A 111 -13.93 -25.21 -1.31
CA SER A 111 -14.09 -26.64 -1.62
C SER A 111 -14.76 -27.40 -0.46
N GLU A 112 -15.31 -28.58 -0.74
CA GLU A 112 -15.90 -29.46 0.28
C GLU A 112 -14.91 -29.78 1.42
N THR A 113 -15.41 -29.76 2.65
CA THR A 113 -14.67 -30.04 3.87
C THR A 113 -15.26 -31.28 4.56
N PRO A 114 -14.43 -32.30 4.91
CA PRO A 114 -14.89 -33.50 5.61
C PRO A 114 -15.40 -33.24 7.03
N LEU A 115 -16.39 -34.01 7.47
CA LEU A 115 -16.94 -33.98 8.83
C LEU A 115 -16.42 -35.15 9.68
N THR A 116 -16.10 -34.87 10.95
CA THR A 116 -15.75 -35.88 11.95
C THR A 116 -16.99 -36.74 12.25
N GLY A 117 -17.00 -38.00 11.80
CA GLY A 117 -18.15 -38.90 11.91
C GLY A 117 -18.78 -39.35 10.58
N GLY A 118 -18.25 -38.86 9.45
CA GLY A 118 -18.69 -39.21 8.10
C GLY A 118 -19.61 -38.15 7.47
N GLY A 119 -19.38 -37.85 6.20
CA GLY A 119 -20.04 -36.75 5.46
C GLY A 119 -19.10 -35.59 5.10
N VAL A 120 -19.63 -34.62 4.38
CA VAL A 120 -18.92 -33.41 3.93
C VAL A 120 -19.83 -32.18 4.03
N TRP A 121 -19.25 -30.99 4.08
CA TRP A 121 -19.99 -29.74 3.91
C TRP A 121 -19.26 -28.78 2.98
N GLN A 122 -19.98 -27.88 2.33
CA GLN A 122 -19.40 -26.86 1.44
C GLN A 122 -19.92 -25.47 1.77
N GLN A 123 -19.05 -24.47 1.68
CA GLN A 123 -19.37 -23.05 1.91
C GLN A 123 -19.80 -22.34 0.63
N PHE A 124 -20.88 -21.57 0.75
CA PHE A 124 -21.40 -20.65 -0.27
C PHE A 124 -21.46 -19.22 0.28
N GLN A 125 -21.71 -18.23 -0.59
CA GLN A 125 -21.77 -16.81 -0.22
C GLN A 125 -22.77 -16.52 0.91
N HIS A 126 -23.93 -17.19 0.91
CA HIS A 126 -25.03 -16.90 1.85
C HIS A 126 -25.50 -18.12 2.65
N GLY A 127 -24.66 -19.16 2.75
CA GLY A 127 -24.97 -20.35 3.55
C GLY A 127 -24.00 -21.51 3.33
N ARG A 128 -24.38 -22.68 3.84
CA ARG A 128 -23.63 -23.93 3.71
C ARG A 128 -24.57 -25.06 3.30
N ILE A 129 -24.06 -26.04 2.58
CA ILE A 129 -24.75 -27.31 2.39
C ILE A 129 -23.97 -28.40 3.11
N TYR A 130 -24.67 -29.20 3.90
CA TYR A 130 -24.12 -30.35 4.60
C TYR A 130 -24.68 -31.62 3.98
N TRP A 131 -23.83 -32.62 3.78
CA TRP A 131 -24.25 -33.94 3.31
C TRP A 131 -23.66 -35.04 4.19
N SER A 132 -24.49 -36.02 4.53
CA SER A 132 -24.05 -37.30 5.05
C SER A 132 -24.90 -38.43 4.48
N GLN A 133 -24.40 -39.67 4.55
CA GLN A 133 -25.18 -40.85 4.15
C GLN A 133 -26.44 -41.04 5.02
N ALA A 134 -26.44 -40.55 6.27
CA ALA A 134 -27.55 -40.72 7.20
C ALA A 134 -28.65 -39.66 7.02
N THR A 135 -28.31 -38.45 6.58
CA THR A 135 -29.24 -37.32 6.50
C THR A 135 -29.56 -36.89 5.08
N GLY A 136 -28.71 -37.17 4.08
CA GLY A 136 -28.80 -36.53 2.78
C GLY A 136 -28.20 -35.12 2.78
N ALA A 137 -28.31 -34.42 1.66
CA ALA A 137 -27.83 -33.04 1.51
C ALA A 137 -28.91 -32.08 1.98
N HIS A 138 -28.54 -31.11 2.83
CA HIS A 138 -29.43 -30.08 3.33
C HIS A 138 -28.71 -28.74 3.41
N ALA A 139 -29.38 -27.68 2.98
CA ALA A 139 -28.87 -26.32 3.02
C ALA A 139 -29.24 -25.64 4.35
N ILE A 140 -28.28 -24.94 4.95
CA ILE A 140 -28.50 -24.03 6.08
C ILE A 140 -28.04 -22.63 5.69
N LYS A 141 -28.95 -21.67 5.81
CA LYS A 141 -28.82 -20.30 5.31
C LYS A 141 -29.50 -19.31 6.24
N GLY A 142 -29.29 -18.01 6.00
CA GLY A 142 -29.89 -16.93 6.79
C GLY A 142 -29.55 -17.02 8.29
N GLY A 143 -30.41 -16.44 9.14
CA GLY A 143 -30.15 -16.37 10.58
C GLY A 143 -30.06 -17.73 11.27
N ILE A 144 -30.72 -18.77 10.73
CA ILE A 144 -30.54 -20.15 11.19
C ILE A 144 -29.11 -20.63 10.93
N GLY A 145 -28.60 -20.40 9.71
CA GLY A 145 -27.22 -20.70 9.34
C GLY A 145 -26.22 -19.98 10.24
N ASP A 146 -26.41 -18.67 10.46
CA ASP A 146 -25.53 -17.86 11.32
C ASP A 146 -25.51 -18.39 12.76
N THR A 147 -26.67 -18.76 13.31
CA THR A 147 -26.79 -19.36 14.64
C THR A 147 -26.05 -20.69 14.72
N TYR A 148 -26.22 -21.56 13.71
CA TYR A 148 -25.57 -22.86 13.66
C TYR A 148 -24.04 -22.75 13.55
N VAL A 149 -23.54 -21.78 12.78
CA VAL A 149 -22.10 -21.51 12.64
C VAL A 149 -21.51 -20.90 13.91
N ALA A 150 -22.23 -19.97 14.56
CA ALA A 150 -21.78 -19.33 15.80
C ALA A 150 -21.59 -20.32 16.96
N LEU A 151 -22.31 -21.45 16.95
CA LEU A 151 -22.16 -22.53 17.92
C LEU A 151 -20.86 -23.35 17.72
N GLY A 152 -20.15 -23.20 16.60
CA GLY A 152 -18.85 -23.84 16.36
C GLY A 152 -18.88 -25.38 16.51
N ASP A 153 -17.84 -25.95 17.13
CA ASP A 153 -17.73 -27.41 17.37
C ASP A 153 -18.87 -27.97 18.24
N ALA A 154 -19.52 -27.12 19.04
CA ALA A 154 -20.66 -27.51 19.85
C ALA A 154 -21.93 -27.76 19.01
N ALA A 155 -22.02 -27.24 17.78
CA ALA A 155 -23.17 -27.43 16.90
C ALA A 155 -23.32 -28.91 16.50
N LEU A 156 -22.23 -29.56 16.06
CA LEU A 156 -22.25 -30.96 15.63
C LEU A 156 -22.53 -31.92 16.78
N THR A 157 -22.12 -31.59 18.00
CA THR A 157 -22.32 -32.44 19.18
C THR A 157 -23.68 -32.21 19.86
N LYS A 158 -24.19 -30.97 19.89
CA LYS A 158 -25.46 -30.63 20.57
C LYS A 158 -26.68 -30.67 19.65
N LEU A 159 -26.54 -30.28 18.39
CA LEU A 159 -27.64 -30.26 17.40
C LEU A 159 -27.53 -31.42 16.41
N GLY A 160 -26.30 -31.79 16.03
CA GLY A 160 -26.04 -32.74 14.95
C GLY A 160 -26.29 -32.14 13.56
N LEU A 161 -26.23 -32.96 12.51
CA LEU A 161 -26.41 -32.52 11.13
C LEU A 161 -27.88 -32.16 10.81
N PRO A 162 -28.14 -31.26 9.84
CA PRO A 162 -29.51 -30.98 9.38
C PRO A 162 -30.17 -32.24 8.81
N THR A 163 -31.47 -32.39 9.05
CA THR A 163 -32.25 -33.59 8.65
C THR A 163 -33.45 -33.27 7.76
N TYR A 164 -33.76 -31.98 7.61
CA TYR A 164 -34.81 -31.44 6.75
C TYR A 164 -34.29 -30.15 6.11
N ASP A 165 -35.03 -29.56 5.18
CA ASP A 165 -34.76 -28.19 4.71
C ASP A 165 -35.59 -27.17 5.50
N GLU A 166 -35.23 -25.90 5.37
CA GLU A 166 -35.82 -24.81 6.15
C GLU A 166 -37.31 -24.62 5.82
N VAL A 167 -38.17 -24.64 6.84
CA VAL A 167 -39.61 -24.49 6.69
C VAL A 167 -40.03 -23.10 7.16
N LYS A 168 -40.76 -22.37 6.30
CA LYS A 168 -41.37 -21.08 6.65
C LYS A 168 -42.55 -21.29 7.59
N LEU A 169 -42.51 -20.63 8.75
CA LEU A 169 -43.59 -20.58 9.74
C LEU A 169 -44.25 -19.19 9.72
N PRO A 170 -45.48 -19.03 10.27
CA PRO A 170 -46.20 -17.75 10.25
C PRO A 170 -45.46 -16.57 10.90
N ASP A 171 -44.63 -16.85 11.90
CA ASP A 171 -43.86 -15.88 12.70
C ASP A 171 -42.34 -16.07 12.63
N GLY A 172 -41.85 -16.95 11.73
CA GLY A 172 -40.42 -17.26 11.64
C GLY A 172 -40.07 -18.37 10.66
N TRP A 173 -38.91 -19.00 10.86
CA TRP A 173 -38.39 -20.11 10.08
C TRP A 173 -37.89 -21.21 11.00
N TYR A 174 -38.04 -22.48 10.61
CA TYR A 174 -37.61 -23.62 11.41
C TYR A 174 -36.74 -24.58 10.62
N GLN A 175 -35.68 -25.06 11.27
CA GLN A 175 -34.76 -26.05 10.73
C GLN A 175 -34.52 -27.17 11.74
N GLN A 176 -34.80 -28.41 11.33
CA GLN A 176 -34.56 -29.60 12.16
C GLN A 176 -33.15 -30.15 11.94
N PHE A 177 -32.49 -30.49 13.04
CA PHE A 177 -31.22 -31.22 13.11
C PHE A 177 -31.40 -32.55 13.84
N GLN A 178 -30.40 -33.43 13.79
CA GLN A 178 -30.48 -34.80 14.34
C GLN A 178 -30.94 -34.85 15.81
N ASN A 179 -30.53 -33.88 16.64
CA ASN A 179 -30.77 -33.90 18.08
C ASN A 179 -31.73 -32.78 18.57
N ALA A 180 -31.94 -31.72 17.78
CA ALA A 180 -32.76 -30.55 18.14
C ALA A 180 -33.12 -29.71 16.90
N GLY A 181 -33.88 -28.63 17.07
CA GLY A 181 -34.19 -27.69 15.99
C GLY A 181 -33.68 -26.28 16.28
N ILE A 182 -33.53 -25.46 15.23
CA ILE A 182 -33.38 -24.01 15.37
C ILE A 182 -34.66 -23.36 14.84
N TYR A 183 -35.27 -22.52 15.67
CA TYR A 183 -36.39 -21.66 15.30
C TYR A 183 -35.94 -20.21 15.25
N TRP A 184 -36.08 -19.55 14.10
CA TRP A 184 -35.63 -18.19 13.85
C TRP A 184 -36.81 -17.25 13.65
N THR A 185 -36.85 -16.16 14.41
CA THR A 185 -37.85 -15.08 14.30
C THR A 185 -37.14 -13.74 14.04
N ASN A 186 -37.88 -12.65 13.82
CA ASN A 186 -37.28 -11.31 13.72
C ASN A 186 -36.49 -10.89 14.98
N ASP A 187 -36.69 -11.59 16.10
CA ASP A 187 -35.99 -11.37 17.38
C ASP A 187 -34.76 -12.30 17.57
N GLY A 188 -34.38 -13.08 16.54
CA GLY A 188 -33.21 -13.97 16.53
C GLY A 188 -33.52 -15.46 16.59
N GLY A 189 -32.46 -16.27 16.58
CA GLY A 189 -32.47 -17.73 16.49
C GLY A 189 -32.44 -18.41 17.84
N LYS A 190 -33.35 -19.37 18.04
CA LYS A 190 -33.51 -20.13 19.29
C LYS A 190 -33.26 -21.60 19.01
N VAL A 191 -32.34 -22.22 19.73
CA VAL A 191 -32.24 -23.69 19.77
C VAL A 191 -33.41 -24.21 20.61
N VAL A 192 -34.22 -25.10 20.03
CA VAL A 192 -35.38 -25.70 20.68
C VAL A 192 -35.13 -27.20 20.85
N THR A 193 -35.09 -27.65 22.10
CA THR A 193 -35.04 -29.08 22.45
C THR A 193 -36.45 -29.61 22.72
N SER A 194 -36.78 -30.75 22.10
CA SER A 194 -37.93 -31.68 22.30
C SER A 194 -39.37 -31.16 22.49
N ASP A 195 -39.63 -30.05 23.18
CA ASP A 195 -40.98 -29.66 23.61
C ASP A 195 -41.75 -28.83 22.55
N VAL A 196 -41.05 -28.29 21.56
CA VAL A 196 -41.66 -27.58 20.41
C VAL A 196 -41.86 -28.52 19.21
N ALA A 197 -40.94 -29.45 18.97
CA ALA A 197 -41.03 -30.40 17.85
C ALA A 197 -42.27 -31.32 17.92
N ALA A 198 -42.65 -31.77 19.12
CA ALA A 198 -43.83 -32.62 19.32
C ALA A 198 -45.17 -31.88 19.11
N LYS A 199 -45.22 -30.56 19.37
CA LYS A 199 -46.42 -29.73 19.18
C LYS A 199 -46.69 -29.39 17.72
N TYR A 200 -45.65 -29.27 16.89
CA TYR A 200 -45.79 -28.80 15.51
C TYR A 200 -45.70 -29.90 14.45
N ALA A 201 -45.11 -31.06 14.75
CA ALA A 201 -45.22 -32.26 13.90
C ALA A 201 -46.69 -32.75 13.73
N ALA A 202 -47.58 -32.36 14.65
CA ALA A 202 -49.01 -32.66 14.59
C ALA A 202 -49.81 -31.78 13.60
N LEU A 203 -49.23 -30.67 13.10
CA LEU A 203 -49.95 -29.65 12.31
C LEU A 203 -49.77 -29.76 10.78
N GLY A 204 -49.14 -30.82 10.25
CA GLY A 204 -49.02 -30.98 8.79
C GLY A 204 -48.71 -32.40 8.34
N LYS A 205 -49.75 -33.17 7.97
CA LYS A 205 -49.59 -34.46 7.26
C LYS A 205 -50.34 -34.41 5.93
N THR A 206 -49.61 -34.52 4.82
CA THR A 206 -49.77 -35.51 3.71
C THR A 206 -49.33 -34.95 2.35
N THR A 207 -48.31 -35.55 1.74
CA THR A 207 -48.42 -36.12 0.37
C THR A 207 -47.50 -37.32 0.25
N SER A 208 -48.07 -38.38 -0.31
CA SER A 208 -47.63 -39.78 -0.34
C SER A 208 -46.53 -40.08 -1.37
N ALA A 209 -45.71 -41.10 -1.11
CA ALA A 209 -45.58 -42.25 -2.00
C ALA A 209 -44.80 -43.40 -1.34
N THR A 210 -45.49 -44.52 -1.20
CA THR A 210 -45.03 -45.86 -0.84
C THR A 210 -44.00 -46.40 -1.84
N ALA A 211 -42.91 -47.01 -1.37
CA ALA A 211 -42.36 -48.23 -2.00
C ALA A 211 -41.44 -48.99 -1.03
N THR A 212 -41.71 -50.28 -0.96
CA THR A 212 -41.15 -51.36 -0.16
C THR A 212 -39.68 -51.72 -0.47
N ALA A 213 -39.07 -52.38 0.52
CA ALA A 213 -37.74 -52.97 0.50
C ALA A 213 -37.46 -53.98 -0.64
N SER A 214 -36.19 -54.02 -1.09
CA SER A 214 -35.35 -55.23 -1.20
C SER A 214 -34.44 -55.27 -2.44
N SER A 215 -33.25 -55.83 -2.21
CA SER A 215 -32.27 -56.42 -3.14
C SER A 215 -31.28 -55.52 -3.89
N ALA A 216 -30.01 -55.65 -3.50
CA ALA A 216 -28.85 -55.51 -4.37
C ALA A 216 -28.95 -56.51 -5.55
N PRO A 217 -28.38 -56.23 -6.74
CA PRO A 217 -26.97 -56.59 -6.97
C PRO A 217 -26.18 -55.72 -7.98
N SER A 218 -24.85 -55.80 -7.82
CA SER A 218 -23.78 -56.02 -8.83
C SER A 218 -23.77 -55.32 -10.20
N ALA A 219 -22.58 -54.77 -10.48
CA ALA A 219 -22.00 -54.30 -11.73
C ALA A 219 -22.45 -54.98 -13.04
N THR A 220 -22.57 -54.20 -14.13
CA THR A 220 -21.86 -54.48 -15.40
C THR A 220 -21.87 -53.29 -16.35
N ALA A 221 -20.74 -53.08 -17.03
CA ALA A 221 -20.55 -52.20 -18.17
C ALA A 221 -21.28 -52.71 -19.42
N SER A 222 -21.68 -51.81 -20.32
CA SER A 222 -21.86 -51.98 -21.78
C SER A 222 -22.38 -50.66 -22.36
N THR A 223 -21.53 -49.84 -22.99
CA THR A 223 -21.22 -49.75 -24.44
C THR A 223 -22.28 -49.11 -25.34
N SER A 224 -21.80 -48.04 -26.00
CA SER A 224 -21.98 -47.64 -27.40
C SER A 224 -23.34 -47.14 -27.88
N THR A 225 -23.34 -45.92 -28.43
CA THR A 225 -23.40 -45.79 -29.90
C THR A 225 -22.81 -44.46 -30.36
N ALA A 226 -22.07 -44.56 -31.46
CA ALA A 226 -21.30 -43.52 -32.11
C ALA A 226 -22.04 -42.97 -33.34
N THR A 227 -21.72 -41.74 -33.74
CA THR A 227 -21.54 -41.36 -35.16
C THR A 227 -20.62 -40.11 -35.14
N THR A 228 -19.31 -40.19 -35.45
CA THR A 228 -18.64 -40.05 -36.76
C THR A 228 -19.23 -38.92 -37.63
N ALA A 229 -18.49 -38.00 -38.26
CA ALA A 229 -17.10 -37.88 -38.69
C ALA A 229 -16.78 -36.36 -38.77
N THR A 230 -15.57 -35.81 -38.81
CA THR A 230 -14.38 -36.11 -39.63
C THR A 230 -13.26 -35.21 -39.04
N SER A 231 -12.12 -35.64 -38.48
CA SER A 231 -10.84 -36.08 -39.11
C SER A 231 -10.41 -35.21 -40.31
N ALA A 232 -9.15 -34.82 -40.55
CA ALA A 232 -7.81 -35.15 -40.07
C ALA A 232 -6.89 -33.96 -40.52
N ASN A 233 -5.57 -33.84 -40.33
CA ASN A 233 -4.44 -34.76 -40.12
C ASN A 233 -3.25 -33.83 -39.70
N SER A 234 -2.45 -34.10 -38.66
CA SER A 234 -1.38 -35.12 -38.56
C SER A 234 -0.12 -34.74 -39.36
N ALA A 235 1.12 -34.98 -38.93
CA ALA A 235 1.69 -35.65 -37.75
C ALA A 235 3.24 -35.59 -37.85
N ALA A 236 3.88 -36.28 -36.88
CA ALA A 236 5.25 -36.81 -36.83
C ALA A 236 6.23 -35.90 -36.08
N ASP A 237 7.14 -36.35 -35.21
CA ASP A 237 7.59 -37.63 -34.63
C ASP A 237 8.81 -37.18 -33.78
N ALA A 238 9.48 -37.88 -32.88
CA ALA A 238 9.23 -38.95 -31.93
C ALA A 238 10.56 -39.09 -31.15
N THR A 239 10.45 -39.44 -29.87
CA THR A 239 11.37 -40.29 -29.07
C THR A 239 12.82 -39.89 -28.81
N THR A 240 13.19 -39.82 -27.52
CA THR A 240 14.08 -40.80 -26.83
C THR A 240 14.15 -40.48 -25.31
N LYS A 241 13.69 -41.41 -24.45
CA LYS A 241 14.47 -42.31 -23.54
C LYS A 241 14.90 -41.67 -22.19
N THR A 242 14.25 -42.02 -21.07
CA THR A 242 14.52 -43.12 -20.08
C THR A 242 15.25 -42.62 -18.82
N SER A 243 14.61 -42.72 -17.64
CA SER A 243 14.97 -43.62 -16.50
C SER A 243 16.11 -43.08 -15.61
N SER A 244 16.21 -43.23 -14.28
CA SER A 244 15.41 -43.75 -13.15
C SER A 244 16.40 -43.82 -11.95
N ASN A 245 15.89 -43.79 -10.71
CA ASN A 245 16.50 -44.31 -9.46
C ASN A 245 17.73 -43.60 -8.86
N SER A 246 18.04 -43.63 -7.55
CA SER A 246 17.36 -43.78 -6.25
C SER A 246 18.44 -44.17 -5.21
N SER A 247 18.18 -43.89 -3.92
CA SER A 247 18.79 -44.53 -2.72
C SER A 247 20.15 -43.96 -2.24
N ALA A 248 20.52 -43.94 -0.95
CA ALA A 248 19.99 -44.58 0.25
C ALA A 248 20.47 -43.86 1.54
N ALA A 249 19.87 -44.25 2.67
CA ALA A 249 19.98 -43.73 4.03
C ALA A 249 21.24 -44.16 4.83
N ASN A 250 21.52 -43.47 5.96
CA ASN A 250 21.82 -44.11 7.27
C ASN A 250 21.89 -43.13 8.47
N THR A 251 21.01 -43.37 9.46
CA THR A 251 21.19 -43.55 10.93
C THR A 251 22.32 -42.86 11.72
N ALA A 252 22.00 -42.21 12.88
CA ALA A 252 22.54 -42.48 14.24
C ALA A 252 22.23 -41.40 15.31
N SER A 253 22.11 -41.87 16.57
CA SER A 253 21.76 -41.18 17.82
C SER A 253 22.88 -40.42 18.56
N ALA A 254 22.44 -39.54 19.48
CA ALA A 254 22.92 -39.31 20.87
C ALA A 254 24.13 -38.41 21.23
N LYS A 255 23.86 -37.57 22.25
CA LYS A 255 24.64 -37.23 23.48
C LYS A 255 25.75 -36.15 23.50
N SER A 256 25.40 -35.05 24.22
CA SER A 256 26.06 -34.37 25.35
C SER A 256 27.54 -33.91 25.35
N THR A 257 27.75 -32.82 26.13
CA THR A 257 28.99 -32.26 26.76
C THR A 257 29.83 -31.33 25.86
N ALA A 258 30.42 -30.21 26.30
CA ALA A 258 30.69 -29.64 27.63
C ALA A 258 30.90 -28.10 27.56
N GLN A 259 30.82 -27.50 28.75
CA GLN A 259 31.39 -26.23 29.30
C GLN A 259 32.76 -25.78 28.73
N PRO A 260 33.16 -24.50 28.91
CA PRO A 260 33.88 -24.15 30.14
C PRO A 260 33.49 -22.81 30.81
N THR A 261 33.81 -22.78 32.10
CA THR A 261 33.68 -21.77 33.16
C THR A 261 34.74 -20.67 33.11
N THR A 262 34.41 -19.48 33.66
CA THR A 262 35.21 -18.81 34.72
C THR A 262 34.39 -17.77 35.51
N ALA A 263 34.69 -17.74 36.81
CA ALA A 263 34.23 -16.97 37.98
C ALA A 263 34.68 -15.48 37.96
N ALA A 264 34.41 -14.56 38.90
CA ALA A 264 33.51 -14.29 40.04
C ALA A 264 33.91 -12.88 40.58
N THR A 265 33.02 -12.17 41.29
CA THR A 265 33.42 -11.34 42.46
C THR A 265 32.21 -11.01 43.35
N SER A 266 32.45 -11.01 44.67
CA SER A 266 31.48 -10.99 45.78
C SER A 266 31.71 -9.78 46.68
N ALA A 267 30.68 -9.34 47.43
CA ALA A 267 30.73 -8.71 48.78
C ALA A 267 29.29 -8.37 49.24
N SER A 268 28.92 -8.19 50.51
CA SER A 268 29.02 -8.93 51.78
C SER A 268 28.28 -8.08 52.85
N THR A 269 27.36 -8.71 53.60
CA THR A 269 26.69 -8.40 54.91
C THR A 269 27.26 -7.33 55.87
N PRO A 270 26.47 -6.79 56.84
CA PRO A 270 26.44 -7.36 58.23
C PRO A 270 25.08 -7.30 58.99
N ALA A 271 25.09 -7.88 60.20
CA ALA A 271 23.97 -8.42 60.99
C ALA A 271 23.45 -7.55 62.19
N THR A 272 22.29 -7.99 62.70
CA THR A 272 21.49 -7.85 63.98
C THR A 272 21.94 -6.95 65.17
N PRO A 273 21.01 -6.50 66.08
CA PRO A 273 20.49 -7.34 67.19
C PRO A 273 19.00 -7.12 67.64
N THR A 274 18.44 -8.12 68.34
CA THR A 274 17.14 -8.19 69.07
C THR A 274 17.23 -7.59 70.50
N PRO A 275 16.12 -7.34 71.26
CA PRO A 275 15.42 -8.37 72.11
C PRO A 275 13.90 -8.09 72.28
N ALA A 276 13.07 -8.73 73.12
CA ALA A 276 12.70 -10.13 73.43
C ALA A 276 11.51 -10.10 74.45
N ASN A 277 10.49 -10.97 74.31
CA ASN A 277 9.76 -11.79 75.33
C ASN A 277 8.28 -12.04 74.92
N SER A 278 7.79 -13.28 74.67
CA SER A 278 7.58 -14.51 75.49
C SER A 278 6.13 -14.58 76.01
N SER A 279 5.30 -15.62 75.82
CA SER A 279 5.44 -17.07 76.09
C SER A 279 4.38 -17.89 75.29
N SER A 280 4.68 -18.93 74.50
CA SER A 280 5.00 -20.37 74.75
C SER A 280 3.81 -21.36 74.76
N SER A 281 3.73 -22.27 73.77
CA SER A 281 3.84 -23.73 73.95
C SER A 281 3.83 -24.51 72.62
N SER A 282 4.67 -25.54 72.58
CA SER A 282 5.10 -26.50 71.53
C SER A 282 4.00 -27.50 71.10
N SER A 283 4.08 -28.34 70.06
CA SER A 283 5.20 -29.06 69.41
C SER A 283 4.80 -29.57 68.00
N ALA A 284 5.80 -29.92 67.19
CA ALA A 284 5.75 -30.26 65.77
C ALA A 284 5.43 -31.74 65.42
N SER A 285 4.88 -31.94 64.19
CA SER A 285 5.12 -32.93 63.10
C SER A 285 5.59 -34.38 63.40
N PRO A 286 5.37 -35.42 62.53
CA PRO A 286 5.38 -35.31 61.05
C PRO A 286 4.50 -36.28 60.20
N ALA A 287 4.41 -35.93 58.91
CA ALA A 287 4.46 -36.76 57.68
C ALA A 287 3.63 -38.07 57.50
N THR A 288 2.78 -38.04 56.47
CA THR A 288 2.35 -39.16 55.60
C THR A 288 3.49 -39.68 54.71
N PRO A 289 3.45 -40.95 54.21
CA PRO A 289 3.00 -41.15 52.82
C PRO A 289 2.37 -42.53 52.46
N SER A 290 1.55 -42.47 51.39
CA SER A 290 1.50 -43.36 50.21
C SER A 290 0.67 -44.66 50.13
N ALA A 291 0.03 -44.74 48.95
CA ALA A 291 -0.40 -45.87 48.13
C ALA A 291 -1.70 -46.61 48.50
N ALA A 292 -2.52 -47.14 47.58
CA ALA A 292 -2.90 -46.87 46.18
C ALA A 292 -3.66 -48.13 45.72
N ALA A 293 -4.95 -47.98 45.33
CA ALA A 293 -5.72 -48.77 44.34
C ALA A 293 -5.86 -50.32 44.53
N PRO A 294 -6.77 -51.03 43.82
CA PRO A 294 -7.74 -50.59 42.79
C PRO A 294 -9.20 -51.10 42.95
N SER A 295 -10.10 -50.35 42.30
CA SER A 295 -11.18 -50.72 41.36
C SER A 295 -12.05 -51.99 41.50
N THR A 296 -13.38 -51.73 41.52
CA THR A 296 -14.48 -52.34 40.71
C THR A 296 -14.83 -53.84 40.95
N THR A 297 -16.10 -54.29 40.94
CA THR A 297 -17.18 -54.04 39.97
C THR A 297 -18.51 -54.68 40.44
N GLN A 298 -19.63 -54.11 39.95
CA GLN A 298 -20.90 -54.76 39.52
C GLN A 298 -22.05 -55.17 40.48
N SER A 299 -23.24 -54.77 40.02
CA SER A 299 -24.64 -55.13 40.33
C SER A 299 -24.91 -56.65 40.34
N PRO A 300 -26.00 -57.18 40.96
CA PRO A 300 -27.27 -57.34 40.21
C PRO A 300 -28.60 -57.42 41.02
N THR A 301 -29.68 -57.13 40.28
CA THR A 301 -31.00 -57.80 40.08
C THR A 301 -31.63 -58.79 41.09
N ALA A 302 -32.97 -58.71 41.12
CA ALA A 302 -33.99 -59.43 41.89
C ALA A 302 -34.03 -60.97 41.86
N GLN A 303 -34.57 -61.57 42.93
CA GLN A 303 -35.41 -62.79 42.91
C GLN A 303 -36.15 -63.02 44.24
N ALA A 304 -37.46 -63.29 44.18
CA ALA A 304 -38.21 -64.08 45.17
C ALA A 304 -37.73 -65.56 45.10
N PRO A 305 -37.93 -66.50 46.09
CA PRO A 305 -39.26 -66.87 46.61
C PRO A 305 -39.35 -67.62 47.98
N THR A 306 -40.59 -68.01 48.32
CA THR A 306 -41.06 -69.27 48.96
C THR A 306 -41.08 -69.53 50.49
N THR A 307 -42.27 -70.00 50.86
CA THR A 307 -42.84 -70.66 52.03
C THR A 307 -42.18 -71.98 52.49
N GLN A 308 -42.20 -72.24 53.81
CA GLN A 308 -42.70 -73.50 54.39
C GLN A 308 -43.02 -73.40 55.90
N ALA A 309 -44.12 -74.03 56.31
CA ALA A 309 -44.59 -74.21 57.69
C ALA A 309 -43.80 -75.32 58.43
N PRO A 310 -43.94 -75.49 59.77
CA PRO A 310 -44.95 -76.45 60.26
C PRO A 310 -45.59 -76.22 61.66
N THR A 311 -46.84 -76.71 61.77
CA THR A 311 -47.56 -77.41 62.86
C THR A 311 -47.62 -76.95 64.34
N SER A 312 -48.85 -76.60 64.75
CA SER A 312 -49.65 -76.90 65.96
C SER A 312 -48.99 -77.34 67.28
N ALA A 313 -49.30 -76.65 68.40
CA ALA A 313 -50.41 -77.04 69.32
C ALA A 313 -50.49 -76.17 70.60
N ILE A 314 -51.75 -76.03 71.08
CA ILE A 314 -52.29 -75.82 72.45
C ILE A 314 -52.04 -74.52 73.25
N ALA A 315 -53.09 -73.68 73.23
CA ALA A 315 -53.78 -72.98 74.32
C ALA A 315 -53.03 -72.65 75.62
N ASP A 316 -52.93 -71.34 75.91
CA ASP A 316 -53.34 -70.79 77.20
C ASP A 316 -53.79 -69.33 77.05
N ALA A 317 -54.87 -68.99 77.74
CA ALA A 317 -55.49 -67.68 77.72
C ALA A 317 -54.61 -66.65 78.46
N VAL A 318 -54.23 -65.58 77.76
CA VAL A 318 -53.64 -64.37 78.37
C VAL A 318 -54.70 -63.27 78.35
N ALA A 319 -54.88 -62.63 79.50
CA ALA A 319 -55.89 -61.62 79.81
C ALA A 319 -55.97 -60.45 78.81
N PRO A 320 -57.14 -59.80 78.64
CA PRO A 320 -57.24 -58.59 77.83
C PRO A 320 -56.44 -57.47 78.51
N SER A 321 -55.37 -57.02 77.83
CA SER A 321 -54.70 -55.77 78.14
C SER A 321 -55.74 -54.65 78.13
N ALA A 322 -55.73 -53.77 79.13
CA ALA A 322 -56.66 -52.65 79.22
C ALA A 322 -56.66 -51.87 77.89
N GLN A 323 -57.77 -51.92 77.15
CA GLN A 323 -57.96 -51.10 75.96
C GLN A 323 -57.89 -49.64 76.40
N ILE A 324 -56.87 -48.92 75.92
CA ILE A 324 -56.77 -47.49 76.13
C ILE A 324 -57.99 -46.85 75.45
N ALA A 325 -58.83 -46.18 76.25
CA ALA A 325 -60.06 -45.59 75.75
C ALA A 325 -59.77 -44.50 74.72
N THR A 326 -60.55 -44.48 73.64
CA THR A 326 -60.63 -43.38 72.67
C THR A 326 -62.02 -42.76 72.82
N SER A 327 -62.11 -41.44 72.92
CA SER A 327 -63.38 -40.76 73.21
C SER A 327 -63.50 -39.41 72.51
N GLY A 328 -64.71 -38.86 72.47
CA GLY A 328 -64.98 -37.57 71.83
C GLY A 328 -64.54 -37.54 70.36
N ALA A 329 -64.21 -36.35 69.87
CA ALA A 329 -63.87 -36.13 68.46
C ALA A 329 -62.62 -36.91 67.99
N ILE A 330 -61.68 -37.20 68.89
CA ILE A 330 -60.53 -38.07 68.58
C ILE A 330 -60.99 -39.51 68.35
N GLY A 331 -61.83 -40.03 69.25
CA GLY A 331 -62.41 -41.37 69.11
C GLY A 331 -63.31 -41.50 67.88
N ASP A 332 -64.08 -40.47 67.55
CA ASP A 332 -64.94 -40.45 66.35
C ASP A 332 -64.11 -40.56 65.06
N LEU A 333 -63.07 -39.74 64.91
CA LEU A 333 -62.17 -39.82 63.75
C LEU A 333 -61.39 -41.14 63.74
N TYR A 334 -60.94 -41.63 64.90
CA TYR A 334 -60.25 -42.91 65.01
C TYR A 334 -61.11 -44.08 64.50
N ASN A 335 -62.39 -44.11 64.88
CA ASN A 335 -63.34 -45.10 64.40
C ASN A 335 -63.62 -44.95 62.89
N GLN A 336 -63.73 -43.71 62.40
CA GLN A 336 -63.87 -43.42 60.97
C GLN A 336 -62.69 -43.94 60.13
N LEU A 337 -61.47 -43.91 60.70
CA LEU A 337 -60.26 -44.43 60.08
C LEU A 337 -60.04 -45.95 60.24
N GLY A 338 -61.04 -46.67 60.77
CA GLY A 338 -61.03 -48.13 60.91
C GLY A 338 -60.62 -48.67 62.28
N GLY A 339 -60.46 -47.80 63.28
CA GLY A 339 -60.12 -48.18 64.66
C GLY A 339 -58.82 -48.97 64.76
N ALA A 340 -58.78 -50.00 65.62
CA ALA A 340 -57.56 -50.78 65.89
C ALA A 340 -57.00 -51.54 64.67
N ASN A 341 -57.86 -51.85 63.68
CA ASN A 341 -57.47 -52.48 62.41
C ASN A 341 -57.25 -51.45 61.29
N GLY A 342 -57.43 -50.17 61.59
CA GLY A 342 -57.33 -49.05 60.67
C GLY A 342 -55.89 -48.58 60.48
N VAL A 343 -55.74 -47.54 59.67
CA VAL A 343 -54.44 -46.98 59.26
C VAL A 343 -53.58 -46.46 60.42
N LEU A 344 -54.19 -46.13 61.57
CA LEU A 344 -53.49 -45.66 62.77
C LEU A 344 -53.10 -46.79 63.74
N GLY A 345 -53.71 -47.97 63.65
CA GLY A 345 -53.52 -49.08 64.59
C GLY A 345 -54.09 -48.81 65.99
N ALA A 346 -53.78 -49.65 66.97
CA ALA A 346 -54.28 -49.51 68.35
C ALA A 346 -53.81 -48.19 69.02
N ALA A 347 -54.66 -47.59 69.88
CA ALA A 347 -54.25 -46.49 70.75
C ALA A 347 -53.17 -46.97 71.72
N THR A 348 -52.09 -46.20 71.86
CA THR A 348 -50.92 -46.55 72.68
C THR A 348 -50.71 -45.58 73.85
N SER A 349 -51.42 -44.45 73.89
CA SER A 349 -51.47 -43.54 75.04
C SER A 349 -52.88 -43.05 75.32
N PRO A 350 -53.20 -42.64 76.57
CA PRO A 350 -54.35 -41.79 76.84
C PRO A 350 -54.26 -40.45 76.09
N GLU A 351 -55.38 -39.74 75.99
CA GLU A 351 -55.41 -38.35 75.50
C GLU A 351 -54.55 -37.44 76.40
N THR A 352 -53.76 -36.57 75.76
CA THR A 352 -52.86 -35.61 76.40
C THR A 352 -53.29 -34.18 76.06
N VAL A 353 -53.48 -33.36 77.08
CA VAL A 353 -53.88 -31.95 76.93
C VAL A 353 -52.70 -31.10 76.46
N LEU A 354 -52.93 -30.23 75.48
CA LEU A 354 -51.94 -29.29 74.97
C LEU A 354 -52.01 -27.95 75.71
N SER A 355 -50.84 -27.35 75.95
CA SER A 355 -50.73 -26.01 76.56
C SER A 355 -51.34 -24.89 75.70
N SER A 356 -51.42 -25.09 74.37
CA SER A 356 -52.05 -24.18 73.40
C SER A 356 -53.57 -24.32 73.31
N GLY A 357 -54.17 -25.22 74.10
CA GLY A 357 -55.58 -25.59 73.98
C GLY A 357 -55.79 -26.72 72.96
N GLY A 358 -56.57 -27.74 73.35
CA GLY A 358 -56.78 -28.97 72.58
C GLY A 358 -56.23 -30.23 73.27
N VAL A 359 -56.45 -31.38 72.65
CA VAL A 359 -55.96 -32.69 73.10
C VAL A 359 -55.34 -33.44 71.93
N TRP A 360 -54.39 -34.34 72.21
CA TRP A 360 -53.89 -35.28 71.22
C TRP A 360 -53.76 -36.68 71.81
N GLN A 361 -53.79 -37.70 70.96
CA GLN A 361 -53.63 -39.09 71.38
C GLN A 361 -52.64 -39.83 70.49
N GLN A 362 -51.78 -40.66 71.09
CA GLN A 362 -50.85 -41.53 70.37
C GLN A 362 -51.53 -42.84 69.97
N PHE A 363 -51.30 -43.24 68.72
CA PHE A 363 -51.63 -44.54 68.16
C PHE A 363 -50.37 -45.23 67.65
N ALA A 364 -50.46 -46.52 67.35
CA ALA A 364 -49.33 -47.33 66.90
C ALA A 364 -48.61 -46.74 65.67
N ASN A 365 -49.38 -46.17 64.72
CA ASN A 365 -48.86 -45.69 63.44
C ASN A 365 -49.16 -44.19 63.19
N GLY A 366 -49.48 -43.42 64.23
CA GLY A 366 -49.73 -41.98 64.08
C GLY A 366 -50.30 -41.33 65.33
N ARG A 367 -50.69 -40.06 65.19
CA ARG A 367 -51.34 -39.27 66.25
C ARG A 367 -52.63 -38.65 65.71
N ILE A 368 -53.62 -38.48 66.57
CA ILE A 368 -54.76 -37.60 66.28
C ILE A 368 -54.68 -36.39 67.19
N TYR A 369 -54.78 -35.20 66.61
CA TYR A 369 -54.86 -33.93 67.31
C TYR A 369 -56.26 -33.36 67.17
N TRP A 370 -56.81 -32.80 68.24
CA TRP A 370 -58.08 -32.08 68.22
C TRP A 370 -58.00 -30.75 68.95
N SER A 371 -58.59 -29.72 68.35
CA SER A 371 -58.94 -28.48 69.04
C SER A 371 -60.30 -27.99 68.56
N GLN A 372 -60.92 -27.09 69.31
CA GLN A 372 -62.16 -26.44 68.87
C GLN A 372 -61.97 -25.64 67.57
N ALA A 373 -60.77 -25.09 67.34
CA ALA A 373 -60.48 -24.26 66.18
C ALA A 373 -60.20 -25.05 64.90
N THR A 374 -59.57 -26.23 65.02
CA THR A 374 -59.14 -27.02 63.87
C THR A 374 -59.97 -28.27 63.63
N GLY A 375 -60.68 -28.80 64.64
CA GLY A 375 -61.26 -30.13 64.57
C GLY A 375 -60.23 -31.24 64.80
N ALA A 376 -60.68 -32.50 64.68
CA ALA A 376 -59.82 -33.67 64.85
C ALA A 376 -59.15 -34.00 63.52
N HIS A 377 -57.83 -34.16 63.52
CA HIS A 377 -57.05 -34.53 62.33
C HIS A 377 -55.96 -35.53 62.69
N ALA A 378 -55.82 -36.54 61.83
CA ALA A 378 -54.80 -37.57 61.96
C ALA A 378 -53.51 -37.16 61.24
N ILE A 379 -52.37 -37.34 61.91
CA ILE A 379 -51.03 -37.18 61.34
C ILE A 379 -50.36 -38.56 61.35
N LYS A 380 -49.96 -39.08 60.19
CA LYS A 380 -49.45 -40.46 60.04
C LYS A 380 -48.44 -40.58 58.90
N GLY A 381 -47.84 -41.77 58.76
CA GLY A 381 -46.88 -42.07 57.69
C GLY A 381 -45.72 -41.07 57.60
N GLY A 382 -45.20 -40.84 56.39
CA GLY A 382 -44.04 -39.97 56.19
C GLY A 382 -44.24 -38.50 56.56
N ILE A 383 -45.48 -38.00 56.58
CA ILE A 383 -45.80 -36.66 57.12
C ILE A 383 -45.72 -36.67 58.65
N GLY A 384 -46.26 -37.72 59.27
CA GLY A 384 -46.13 -37.96 60.70
C GLY A 384 -44.69 -38.10 61.16
N ASP A 385 -43.84 -38.77 60.38
CA ASP A 385 -42.42 -38.92 60.69
C ASP A 385 -41.71 -37.55 60.78
N VAL A 386 -42.00 -36.63 59.84
CA VAL A 386 -41.46 -35.25 59.88
C VAL A 386 -41.98 -34.49 61.08
N PHE A 387 -43.29 -34.54 61.33
CA PHE A 387 -43.90 -33.84 62.46
C PHE A 387 -43.34 -34.32 63.81
N VAL A 388 -43.08 -35.63 63.93
CA VAL A 388 -42.46 -36.23 65.12
C VAL A 388 -40.98 -35.86 65.21
N ALA A 389 -40.24 -35.84 64.09
CA ALA A 389 -38.83 -35.47 64.06
C ALA A 389 -38.58 -34.01 64.50
N LEU A 390 -39.53 -33.10 64.24
CA LEU A 390 -39.51 -31.73 64.74
C LEU A 390 -39.72 -31.65 66.28
N GLY A 391 -40.20 -32.71 66.92
CA GLY A 391 -40.39 -32.77 68.37
C GLY A 391 -41.29 -31.65 68.92
N ASP A 392 -40.92 -31.10 70.07
CA ASP A 392 -41.68 -30.01 70.72
C ASP A 392 -41.76 -28.73 69.88
N SER A 393 -40.86 -28.56 68.91
CA SER A 393 -40.86 -27.41 68.00
C SER A 393 -41.94 -27.50 66.92
N ALA A 394 -42.50 -28.69 66.66
CA ALA A 394 -43.54 -28.87 65.63
C ALA A 394 -44.78 -28.01 65.93
N LEU A 395 -45.24 -28.00 67.19
CA LEU A 395 -46.44 -27.26 67.60
C LEU A 395 -46.22 -25.74 67.65
N THR A 396 -44.97 -25.28 67.84
CA THR A 396 -44.66 -23.84 67.83
C THR A 396 -44.42 -23.33 66.41
N GLN A 397 -43.78 -24.13 65.55
CA GLN A 397 -43.41 -23.75 64.19
C GLN A 397 -44.54 -23.95 63.17
N LEU A 398 -45.30 -25.05 63.26
CA LEU A 398 -46.36 -25.39 62.33
C LEU A 398 -47.76 -25.19 62.94
N GLY A 399 -47.89 -25.33 64.26
CA GLY A 399 -49.18 -25.34 64.94
C GLY A 399 -49.92 -26.67 64.80
N LEU A 400 -51.22 -26.67 65.08
CA LEU A 400 -52.08 -27.84 64.95
C LEU A 400 -52.44 -28.12 63.47
N PRO A 401 -52.66 -29.39 63.09
CA PRO A 401 -53.16 -29.73 61.76
C PRO A 401 -54.54 -29.12 61.53
N THR A 402 -54.75 -28.55 60.34
CA THR A 402 -56.02 -27.94 59.89
C THR A 402 -56.68 -28.72 58.76
N SER A 403 -56.01 -29.77 58.27
CA SER A 403 -56.54 -30.72 57.30
C SER A 403 -56.07 -32.13 57.63
N ASP A 404 -56.80 -33.11 57.10
CA ASP A 404 -56.22 -34.44 56.89
C ASP A 404 -55.19 -34.39 55.74
N GLU A 405 -54.49 -35.50 55.49
CA GLU A 405 -53.55 -35.62 54.38
C GLU A 405 -54.28 -35.54 53.03
N ILE A 406 -53.84 -34.61 52.18
CA ILE A 406 -54.39 -34.35 50.85
C ILE A 406 -53.44 -34.96 49.81
N ASN A 407 -53.97 -35.78 48.91
CA ASN A 407 -53.23 -36.33 47.78
C ASN A 407 -53.12 -35.29 46.65
N LEU A 408 -51.89 -34.95 46.27
CA LEU A 408 -51.61 -33.99 45.20
C LEU A 408 -51.42 -34.66 43.81
N GLY A 409 -51.51 -35.99 43.74
CA GLY A 409 -51.19 -36.76 42.54
C GLY A 409 -49.70 -37.09 42.43
N ASN A 410 -49.32 -37.98 41.50
CA ASN A 410 -47.94 -38.39 41.23
C ASN A 410 -47.14 -38.88 42.45
N GLY A 411 -47.83 -39.43 43.47
CA GLY A 411 -47.21 -39.93 44.69
C GLY A 411 -46.83 -38.86 45.72
N ALA A 412 -47.32 -37.62 45.57
CA ALA A 412 -47.11 -36.53 46.50
C ALA A 412 -48.32 -36.28 47.41
N TRP A 413 -48.04 -35.95 48.67
CA TRP A 413 -49.01 -35.71 49.72
C TRP A 413 -48.68 -34.42 50.47
N ILE A 414 -49.70 -33.75 50.98
CA ILE A 414 -49.56 -32.54 51.78
C ILE A 414 -50.51 -32.60 52.98
N GLN A 415 -50.08 -32.07 54.12
CA GLN A 415 -50.96 -31.77 55.24
C GLN A 415 -50.80 -30.31 55.63
N GLN A 416 -51.93 -29.64 55.86
CA GLN A 416 -51.96 -28.24 56.25
C GLN A 416 -51.98 -28.12 57.77
N PHE A 417 -51.25 -27.14 58.27
CA PHE A 417 -51.17 -26.76 59.68
C PHE A 417 -51.47 -25.27 59.81
N GLN A 418 -51.74 -24.80 61.03
CA GLN A 418 -52.09 -23.40 61.29
C GLN A 418 -51.07 -22.39 60.74
N ASN A 419 -49.78 -22.69 60.85
CA ASN A 419 -48.67 -21.79 60.51
C ASN A 419 -47.71 -22.38 59.44
N GLY A 420 -48.11 -23.46 58.77
CA GLY A 420 -47.25 -24.13 57.82
C GLY A 420 -47.89 -25.34 57.16
N ARG A 421 -47.07 -26.10 56.44
CA ARG A 421 -47.49 -27.32 55.74
C ARG A 421 -46.37 -28.35 55.82
N ILE A 422 -46.72 -29.63 55.81
CA ILE A 422 -45.74 -30.71 55.60
C ILE A 422 -46.08 -31.39 54.29
N PHE A 423 -45.06 -31.56 53.45
CA PHE A 423 -45.14 -32.31 52.21
C PHE A 423 -44.45 -33.64 52.39
N TRP A 424 -44.91 -34.66 51.67
CA TRP A 424 -44.20 -35.91 51.52
C TRP A 424 -44.35 -36.44 50.11
N SER A 425 -43.26 -36.94 49.54
CA SER A 425 -43.31 -37.75 48.33
C SER A 425 -42.22 -38.81 48.36
N GLY A 426 -42.39 -39.88 47.58
CA GLY A 426 -41.32 -40.88 47.41
C GLY A 426 -40.03 -40.32 46.80
N ALA A 427 -40.11 -39.18 46.10
CA ALA A 427 -38.97 -38.57 45.40
C ALA A 427 -38.18 -37.58 46.29
N THR A 428 -38.88 -36.78 47.10
CA THR A 428 -38.26 -35.74 47.94
C THR A 428 -38.15 -36.13 49.40
N GLY A 429 -38.87 -37.16 49.85
CA GLY A 429 -39.07 -37.37 51.28
C GLY A 429 -40.04 -36.36 51.88
N GLY A 430 -40.08 -36.32 53.22
CA GLY A 430 -40.96 -35.44 53.98
C GLY A 430 -40.27 -34.14 54.39
N HIS A 431 -40.90 -32.99 54.13
CA HIS A 431 -40.34 -31.67 54.45
C HIS A 431 -41.41 -30.66 54.90
N ALA A 432 -41.09 -29.87 55.92
CA ALA A 432 -41.96 -28.84 56.45
C ALA A 432 -41.69 -27.48 55.79
N ILE A 433 -42.72 -26.68 55.54
CA ILE A 433 -42.62 -25.25 55.22
C ILE A 433 -43.32 -24.47 56.33
N ASN A 434 -42.73 -23.38 56.82
CA ASN A 434 -43.29 -22.54 57.88
C ASN A 434 -42.94 -21.05 57.72
N GLY A 435 -43.59 -20.19 58.51
CA GLY A 435 -43.30 -18.75 58.58
C GLY A 435 -43.47 -18.02 57.25
N ASP A 436 -42.64 -17.01 57.02
CA ASP A 436 -42.71 -16.15 55.83
C ASP A 436 -42.39 -16.93 54.53
N ILE A 437 -41.54 -17.96 54.61
CA ILE A 437 -41.27 -18.86 53.47
C ILE A 437 -42.55 -19.61 53.09
N ALA A 438 -43.31 -20.12 54.07
CA ALA A 438 -44.60 -20.75 53.78
C ALA A 438 -45.62 -19.75 53.23
N ALA A 439 -45.66 -18.52 53.75
CA ALA A 439 -46.54 -17.48 53.23
C ALA A 439 -46.23 -17.16 51.76
N ALA A 440 -44.95 -17.01 51.40
CA ALA A 440 -44.51 -16.79 50.03
C ALA A 440 -44.83 -17.99 49.12
N TYR A 441 -44.59 -19.22 49.60
CA TYR A 441 -44.89 -20.44 48.87
C TYR A 441 -46.40 -20.57 48.57
N VAL A 442 -47.25 -20.25 49.54
CA VAL A 442 -48.71 -20.30 49.40
C VAL A 442 -49.24 -19.18 48.50
N ALA A 443 -48.64 -17.98 48.57
CA ALA A 443 -49.04 -16.84 47.74
C ALA A 443 -48.89 -17.10 46.23
N MET A 444 -47.99 -18.02 45.83
CA MET A 444 -47.85 -18.45 44.43
C MET A 444 -49.02 -19.32 43.91
N GLY A 445 -49.87 -19.87 44.78
CA GLY A 445 -51.03 -20.67 44.38
C GLY A 445 -50.67 -21.91 43.53
N ASP A 446 -51.56 -22.32 42.62
CA ASP A 446 -51.38 -23.52 41.78
C ASP A 446 -50.12 -23.47 40.89
N ALA A 447 -49.61 -22.28 40.58
CA ALA A 447 -48.39 -22.09 39.79
C ALA A 447 -47.13 -22.56 40.53
N VAL A 448 -47.16 -22.64 41.87
CA VAL A 448 -46.01 -23.02 42.69
C VAL A 448 -45.48 -24.41 42.37
N TYR A 449 -46.38 -25.35 42.05
CA TYR A 449 -46.03 -26.73 41.74
C TYR A 449 -45.38 -26.86 40.36
N GLY A 450 -45.61 -25.91 39.46
CA GLY A 450 -44.95 -25.84 38.15
C GLY A 450 -43.62 -25.09 38.18
N VAL A 451 -43.47 -24.08 39.06
CA VAL A 451 -42.28 -23.22 39.11
C VAL A 451 -41.22 -23.72 40.11
N LEU A 452 -41.63 -24.03 41.35
CA LEU A 452 -40.72 -24.51 42.40
C LEU A 452 -40.87 -26.01 42.67
N GLY A 453 -42.06 -26.57 42.48
CA GLY A 453 -42.35 -27.95 42.86
C GLY A 453 -42.35 -28.14 44.37
N LEU A 454 -42.11 -29.38 44.81
CA LEU A 454 -42.12 -29.76 46.22
C LEU A 454 -40.83 -29.33 46.93
N PRO A 455 -40.87 -29.07 48.26
CA PRO A 455 -39.66 -28.84 49.04
C PRO A 455 -38.75 -30.07 49.01
N THR A 456 -37.44 -29.82 48.94
CA THR A 456 -36.36 -30.83 48.96
C THR A 456 -35.48 -30.70 50.20
N SER A 457 -35.75 -29.69 51.03
CA SER A 457 -35.13 -29.51 52.34
C SER A 457 -36.12 -28.87 53.29
N ASP A 458 -35.86 -28.96 54.60
CA ASP A 458 -36.48 -28.06 55.58
C ASP A 458 -35.83 -26.66 55.52
N PRO A 459 -36.47 -25.61 56.07
CA PRO A 459 -35.88 -24.28 56.19
C PRO A 459 -34.60 -24.34 57.03
N SER A 460 -33.53 -23.77 56.51
CA SER A 460 -32.22 -23.78 57.16
C SER A 460 -31.69 -22.36 57.34
N SER A 461 -31.08 -22.10 58.50
CA SER A 461 -30.47 -20.80 58.80
C SER A 461 -29.19 -20.62 58.01
N VAL A 462 -29.10 -19.54 57.25
CA VAL A 462 -27.90 -19.15 56.50
C VAL A 462 -27.62 -17.67 56.72
N ARG A 463 -26.44 -17.37 57.31
CA ARG A 463 -26.05 -16.01 57.72
C ARG A 463 -27.13 -15.34 58.60
N SER A 464 -27.65 -14.20 58.17
CA SER A 464 -28.71 -13.42 58.83
C SER A 464 -30.11 -13.75 58.31
N GLY A 465 -30.28 -14.83 57.53
CA GLY A 465 -31.55 -15.20 56.91
C GLY A 465 -31.83 -16.70 56.93
N LEU A 466 -32.87 -17.10 56.21
CA LEU A 466 -33.28 -18.49 55.99
C LEU A 466 -33.24 -18.81 54.50
N VAL A 467 -32.98 -20.07 54.16
CA VAL A 467 -33.18 -20.62 52.82
C VAL A 467 -33.89 -21.96 52.90
N GLN A 468 -34.80 -22.19 51.97
CA GLN A 468 -35.41 -23.49 51.75
C GLN A 468 -35.31 -23.87 50.27
N ASN A 469 -34.87 -25.10 50.00
CA ASN A 469 -34.74 -25.63 48.64
C ASN A 469 -36.01 -26.36 48.23
N PHE A 470 -36.33 -26.24 46.95
CA PHE A 470 -37.43 -26.89 46.25
C PHE A 470 -36.89 -27.58 44.99
N GLN A 471 -37.71 -28.40 44.34
CA GLN A 471 -37.30 -29.16 43.14
C GLN A 471 -36.83 -28.25 41.99
N GLY A 472 -37.49 -27.12 41.76
CA GLY A 472 -37.24 -26.17 40.67
C GLY A 472 -36.63 -24.83 41.10
N GLY A 473 -36.29 -24.68 42.38
CA GLY A 473 -35.78 -23.41 42.90
C GLY A 473 -35.56 -23.37 44.40
N ARG A 474 -35.46 -22.18 44.94
CA ARG A 474 -35.35 -21.92 46.39
C ARG A 474 -36.06 -20.65 46.78
N ILE A 475 -36.42 -20.56 48.05
CA ILE A 475 -36.95 -19.33 48.65
C ILE A 475 -35.94 -18.87 49.70
N PHE A 476 -35.46 -17.64 49.56
CA PHE A 476 -34.69 -16.94 50.57
C PHE A 476 -35.62 -16.10 51.43
N TRP A 477 -35.26 -15.93 52.70
CA TRP A 477 -35.85 -14.92 53.57
C TRP A 477 -34.75 -14.17 54.32
N SER A 478 -34.88 -12.86 54.42
CA SER A 478 -34.08 -12.05 55.33
C SER A 478 -34.96 -11.00 56.01
N ALA A 479 -34.60 -10.59 57.23
CA ALA A 479 -35.28 -9.48 57.89
C ALA A 479 -35.14 -8.14 57.13
N ALA A 480 -34.14 -8.02 56.25
CA ALA A 480 -33.85 -6.79 55.51
C ALA A 480 -34.72 -6.64 54.25
N THR A 481 -34.97 -7.73 53.52
CA THR A 481 -35.61 -7.68 52.20
C THR A 481 -36.87 -8.53 52.08
N GLY A 482 -37.18 -9.35 53.09
CA GLY A 482 -38.32 -10.27 53.07
C GLY A 482 -38.01 -11.54 52.30
N THR A 483 -39.05 -12.19 51.75
CA THR A 483 -38.93 -13.41 50.96
C THR A 483 -38.66 -13.14 49.49
N HIS A 484 -37.70 -13.87 48.91
CA HIS A 484 -37.39 -13.80 47.49
C HIS A 484 -37.24 -15.20 46.89
N ILE A 485 -37.89 -15.40 45.76
CA ILE A 485 -37.89 -16.67 45.04
C ILE A 485 -36.79 -16.64 43.98
N VAL A 486 -36.00 -17.71 43.89
CA VAL A 486 -34.99 -17.90 42.85
C VAL A 486 -35.30 -19.21 42.14
N HIS A 487 -35.57 -19.16 40.83
CA HIS A 487 -36.00 -20.32 40.06
C HIS A 487 -35.38 -20.37 38.66
N GLY A 488 -35.67 -21.44 37.91
CA GLY A 488 -35.24 -21.58 36.51
C GLY A 488 -33.74 -21.38 36.30
N GLY A 489 -33.36 -20.74 35.19
CA GLY A 489 -31.97 -20.57 34.80
C GLY A 489 -31.12 -19.74 35.78
N ILE A 490 -31.74 -18.83 36.55
CA ILE A 490 -31.05 -18.09 37.61
C ILE A 490 -30.74 -19.02 38.79
N ASN A 491 -31.69 -19.85 39.20
CA ASN A 491 -31.46 -20.88 40.23
C ASN A 491 -30.41 -21.90 39.79
N ASP A 492 -30.44 -22.34 38.54
CA ASP A 492 -29.45 -23.28 38.00
C ASP A 492 -28.04 -22.70 38.11
N THR A 493 -27.90 -21.40 37.78
CA THR A 493 -26.64 -20.66 37.87
C THR A 493 -26.19 -20.53 39.33
N TYR A 494 -27.09 -20.12 40.23
CA TYR A 494 -26.78 -20.03 41.65
C TYR A 494 -26.37 -21.40 42.22
N THR A 495 -27.02 -22.49 41.78
CA THR A 495 -26.65 -23.86 42.18
C THR A 495 -25.27 -24.25 41.68
N SER A 496 -24.93 -23.89 40.44
CA SER A 496 -23.65 -24.24 39.82
C SER A 496 -22.44 -23.64 40.53
N LEU A 497 -22.61 -22.51 41.22
CA LEU A 497 -21.57 -21.89 42.05
C LEU A 497 -21.21 -22.71 43.31
N GLY A 498 -22.07 -23.66 43.70
CA GLY A 498 -21.83 -24.51 44.86
C GLY A 498 -21.55 -23.71 46.13
N SER A 499 -20.42 -23.99 46.79
CA SER A 499 -20.03 -23.31 48.04
C SER A 499 -19.70 -21.83 47.88
N SER A 500 -19.35 -21.37 46.66
CA SER A 500 -19.02 -19.96 46.43
C SER A 500 -20.25 -19.07 46.28
N ALA A 501 -21.44 -19.64 46.01
CA ALA A 501 -22.68 -18.89 45.77
C ALA A 501 -22.96 -17.85 46.85
N PHE A 502 -22.85 -18.24 48.12
CA PHE A 502 -23.04 -17.30 49.23
C PHE A 502 -21.90 -16.28 49.31
N VAL A 503 -20.66 -16.69 49.08
CA VAL A 503 -19.48 -15.79 49.17
C VAL A 503 -19.59 -14.68 48.13
N ASP A 504 -19.91 -15.05 46.90
CA ASP A 504 -19.90 -14.20 45.72
C ASP A 504 -21.18 -13.36 45.58
N LEU A 505 -22.34 -13.94 45.89
CA LEU A 505 -23.66 -13.29 45.71
C LEU A 505 -24.38 -13.06 47.04
N GLY A 506 -24.41 -14.06 47.92
CA GLY A 506 -25.16 -13.99 49.18
C GLY A 506 -26.64 -14.32 49.02
N LEU A 507 -27.48 -13.78 49.90
CA LEU A 507 -28.93 -13.97 49.86
C LEU A 507 -29.55 -13.14 48.71
N ALA A 508 -30.67 -13.62 48.14
CA ALA A 508 -31.44 -12.81 47.19
C ALA A 508 -32.04 -11.60 47.91
N THR A 509 -32.00 -10.44 47.27
CA THR A 509 -32.48 -9.16 47.82
C THR A 509 -33.63 -8.55 47.02
N GLY A 510 -34.00 -9.19 45.91
CA GLY A 510 -35.14 -8.83 45.08
C GLY A 510 -35.58 -10.02 44.22
N ASP A 511 -36.78 -9.92 43.66
CA ASP A 511 -37.32 -10.92 42.76
C ASP A 511 -36.75 -10.77 41.34
N GLU A 512 -36.97 -11.77 40.49
CA GLU A 512 -36.54 -11.73 39.10
C GLU A 512 -37.19 -10.57 38.33
N THR A 513 -36.36 -9.81 37.62
CA THR A 513 -36.79 -8.68 36.78
C THR A 513 -36.52 -8.99 35.32
N ALA A 514 -37.48 -8.68 34.46
CA ALA A 514 -37.32 -8.88 33.02
C ALA A 514 -36.25 -7.91 32.46
N VAL A 515 -35.33 -8.44 31.67
CA VAL A 515 -34.37 -7.67 30.87
C VAL A 515 -34.51 -8.07 29.40
N THR A 516 -33.93 -7.29 28.48
CA THR A 516 -33.99 -7.60 27.04
C THR A 516 -33.52 -9.03 26.77
N ASN A 517 -34.44 -9.90 26.32
CA ASN A 517 -34.20 -11.31 26.04
C ASN A 517 -33.74 -12.16 27.25
N GLY A 518 -34.07 -11.77 28.47
CA GLY A 518 -33.64 -12.48 29.66
C GLY A 518 -34.27 -12.04 30.99
N TRP A 519 -33.66 -12.51 32.07
CA TRP A 519 -34.04 -12.21 33.45
C TRP A 519 -32.82 -11.78 34.25
N ALA A 520 -33.01 -10.89 35.21
CA ALA A 520 -31.96 -10.47 36.14
C ALA A 520 -32.47 -10.52 37.56
N GLN A 521 -31.64 -10.97 38.49
CA GLN A 521 -31.97 -11.00 39.90
C GLN A 521 -30.83 -10.48 40.76
N GLN A 522 -31.20 -9.69 41.77
CA GLN A 522 -30.28 -9.04 42.70
C GLN A 522 -30.05 -9.90 43.94
N PHE A 523 -28.80 -9.91 44.40
CA PHE A 523 -28.33 -10.56 45.60
C PHE A 523 -27.51 -9.57 46.44
N GLU A 524 -27.21 -9.90 47.69
CA GLU A 524 -26.49 -9.03 48.63
C GLU A 524 -25.17 -8.43 48.08
N LYS A 525 -24.46 -9.18 47.22
CA LYS A 525 -23.10 -8.85 46.75
C LYS A 525 -22.95 -8.84 45.23
N GLY A 526 -24.05 -8.94 44.51
CA GLY A 526 -24.03 -8.95 43.05
C GLY A 526 -25.37 -9.33 42.45
N SER A 527 -25.36 -9.64 41.17
CA SER A 527 -26.55 -10.02 40.42
C SER A 527 -26.27 -11.22 39.53
N ILE A 528 -27.30 -11.99 39.23
CA ILE A 528 -27.27 -12.99 38.15
C ILE A 528 -28.12 -12.45 37.00
N PHE A 529 -27.57 -12.48 35.80
CA PHE A 529 -28.27 -12.18 34.56
C PHE A 529 -28.38 -13.45 33.73
N TRP A 530 -29.57 -13.87 33.38
CA TRP A 530 -29.80 -15.05 32.57
C TRP A 530 -30.42 -14.67 31.22
N SER A 531 -29.88 -15.19 30.14
CA SER A 531 -30.48 -15.10 28.81
C SER A 531 -30.32 -16.41 28.05
N TYR A 532 -31.13 -16.62 27.02
CA TYR A 532 -30.98 -17.79 26.14
C TYR A 532 -29.64 -17.80 25.38
N ALA A 533 -29.02 -16.64 25.19
CA ALA A 533 -27.75 -16.49 24.47
C ALA A 533 -26.53 -16.83 25.34
N THR A 534 -26.55 -16.41 26.60
CA THR A 534 -25.38 -16.46 27.50
C THR A 534 -25.50 -17.49 28.61
N GLY A 535 -26.69 -18.04 28.83
CA GLY A 535 -27.02 -18.67 30.11
C GLY A 535 -26.93 -17.64 31.24
N GLY A 536 -26.73 -18.11 32.48
CA GLY A 536 -26.57 -17.24 33.64
C GLY A 536 -25.16 -16.73 33.82
N VAL A 537 -25.03 -15.40 33.88
CA VAL A 537 -23.79 -14.67 34.04
C VAL A 537 -23.82 -13.92 35.37
N VAL A 538 -22.80 -14.16 36.18
CA VAL A 538 -22.68 -13.56 37.52
C VAL A 538 -21.91 -12.25 37.43
N VAL A 539 -22.47 -11.20 38.00
CA VAL A 539 -21.83 -9.87 38.08
C VAL A 539 -21.70 -9.50 39.55
N HIS A 540 -20.48 -9.52 40.09
CA HIS A 540 -20.23 -9.38 41.53
C HIS A 540 -18.89 -8.69 41.83
N GLY A 541 -18.62 -8.47 43.13
CA GLY A 541 -17.35 -7.90 43.59
C GLY A 541 -17.13 -6.46 43.12
N ASN A 542 -15.88 -6.11 42.82
CA ASN A 542 -15.51 -4.74 42.43
C ASN A 542 -16.12 -4.34 41.07
N ILE A 543 -16.18 -5.28 40.13
CA ILE A 543 -16.82 -5.07 38.83
C ILE A 543 -18.33 -4.88 39.02
N GLY A 544 -18.96 -5.76 39.80
CA GLY A 544 -20.39 -5.66 40.08
C GLY A 544 -20.78 -4.38 40.80
N SER A 545 -19.91 -3.86 41.67
CA SER A 545 -20.14 -2.59 42.37
C SER A 545 -20.23 -1.40 41.40
N ILE A 546 -19.36 -1.33 40.38
CA ILE A 546 -19.45 -0.29 39.35
C ILE A 546 -20.68 -0.49 38.48
N TYR A 547 -20.93 -1.72 38.01
CA TYR A 547 -22.08 -1.97 37.14
C TYR A 547 -23.40 -1.64 37.84
N ALA A 548 -23.55 -2.01 39.11
CA ALA A 548 -24.71 -1.64 39.93
C ALA A 548 -24.82 -0.13 40.15
N GLY A 549 -23.69 0.56 40.34
CA GLY A 549 -23.63 2.01 40.50
C GLY A 549 -24.11 2.81 39.27
N LEU A 550 -24.07 2.21 38.08
CA LEU A 550 -24.63 2.81 36.86
C LEU A 550 -26.17 2.78 36.82
N GLY A 551 -26.82 1.97 37.67
CA GLY A 551 -28.28 1.82 37.67
C GLY A 551 -28.85 1.49 36.29
N ALA A 552 -29.89 2.21 35.86
CA ALA A 552 -30.50 2.03 34.54
C ALA A 552 -29.55 2.34 33.37
N ASP A 553 -28.54 3.18 33.59
CA ASP A 553 -27.56 3.53 32.57
C ASP A 553 -26.58 2.39 32.30
N GLY A 554 -26.42 1.43 33.22
CA GLY A 554 -25.56 0.26 33.02
C GLY A 554 -26.02 -0.60 31.84
N PRO A 555 -27.25 -1.16 31.90
CA PRO A 555 -27.85 -1.87 30.77
C PRO A 555 -28.00 -1.01 29.51
N ALA A 556 -28.25 0.31 29.64
CA ALA A 556 -28.42 1.17 28.47
C ALA A 556 -27.09 1.48 27.74
N SER A 557 -26.01 1.73 28.49
CA SER A 557 -24.72 2.17 27.94
C SER A 557 -23.78 1.01 27.61
N LEU A 558 -23.72 0.02 28.50
CA LEU A 558 -22.80 -1.12 28.42
C LEU A 558 -23.49 -2.43 28.00
N GLY A 559 -24.82 -2.48 28.12
CA GLY A 559 -25.60 -3.69 27.84
C GLY A 559 -25.54 -4.71 28.98
N LEU A 560 -26.12 -5.87 28.73
CA LEU A 560 -26.10 -7.01 29.66
C LEU A 560 -24.70 -7.67 29.66
N PRO A 561 -24.31 -8.33 30.76
CA PRO A 561 -23.06 -9.08 30.80
C PRO A 561 -23.10 -10.26 29.81
N SER A 562 -22.01 -10.45 29.07
CA SER A 562 -21.90 -11.45 28.01
C SER A 562 -20.90 -12.57 28.35
N GLY A 563 -20.14 -12.45 29.44
CA GLY A 563 -19.21 -13.47 29.92
C GLY A 563 -18.99 -13.41 31.43
N GLN A 564 -18.47 -14.49 32.01
CA GLN A 564 -18.11 -14.52 33.44
C GLN A 564 -16.90 -13.62 33.72
N VAL A 565 -16.75 -13.22 34.98
CA VAL A 565 -15.55 -12.51 35.44
C VAL A 565 -14.31 -13.38 35.19
N THR A 566 -13.32 -12.82 34.49
CA THR A 566 -12.02 -13.44 34.26
C THR A 566 -10.99 -12.80 35.18
N THR A 567 -10.27 -13.62 35.95
CA THR A 567 -9.15 -13.18 36.79
C THR A 567 -7.83 -13.48 36.08
N LEU A 568 -6.98 -12.46 35.98
CA LEU A 568 -5.68 -12.51 35.35
C LEU A 568 -4.59 -12.95 36.35
N ALA A 569 -3.42 -13.33 35.83
CA ALA A 569 -2.32 -13.86 36.65
C ALA A 569 -1.77 -12.87 37.70
N ASP A 570 -1.93 -11.56 37.46
CA ASP A 570 -1.56 -10.48 38.37
C ASP A 570 -2.64 -10.16 39.43
N GLY A 571 -3.77 -10.88 39.40
CA GLY A 571 -4.93 -10.65 40.26
C GLY A 571 -5.89 -9.57 39.75
N SER A 572 -5.60 -8.91 38.63
CA SER A 572 -6.55 -8.01 37.97
C SER A 572 -7.73 -8.80 37.40
N GLN A 573 -8.88 -8.16 37.26
CA GLN A 573 -10.11 -8.81 36.80
C GLN A 573 -10.71 -8.06 35.61
N TYR A 574 -11.44 -8.76 34.74
CA TYR A 574 -12.28 -8.11 33.75
C TYR A 574 -13.56 -8.90 33.48
N GLN A 575 -14.59 -8.21 33.00
CA GLN A 575 -15.84 -8.83 32.57
C GLN A 575 -16.32 -8.19 31.28
N GLN A 576 -16.82 -9.03 30.38
CA GLN A 576 -17.38 -8.66 29.09
C GLN A 576 -18.88 -8.36 29.23
N PHE A 577 -19.31 -7.30 28.55
CA PHE A 577 -20.70 -6.90 28.39
C PHE A 577 -20.97 -6.66 26.89
N GLN A 578 -22.23 -6.60 26.49
CA GLN A 578 -22.61 -6.49 25.07
C GLN A 578 -21.99 -5.28 24.34
N ARG A 579 -21.73 -4.19 25.06
CA ARG A 579 -21.25 -2.91 24.51
C ARG A 579 -19.96 -2.40 25.16
N GLY A 580 -19.26 -3.26 25.91
CA GLY A 580 -17.92 -2.95 26.41
C GLY A 580 -17.45 -3.91 27.48
N LEU A 581 -16.39 -3.52 28.17
CA LEU A 581 -15.75 -4.26 29.23
C LEU A 581 -15.69 -3.42 30.50
N ILE A 582 -15.69 -4.10 31.64
CA ILE A 582 -15.25 -3.50 32.90
C ILE A 582 -13.97 -4.22 33.31
N TYR A 583 -12.88 -3.47 33.41
CA TYR A 583 -11.63 -3.92 34.03
C TYR A 583 -11.60 -3.49 35.47
N TRP A 584 -10.95 -4.26 36.33
CA TRP A 584 -10.59 -3.88 37.70
C TRP A 584 -9.15 -4.25 38.00
N SER A 585 -8.41 -3.34 38.62
CA SER A 585 -7.10 -3.62 39.20
C SER A 585 -6.95 -2.93 40.55
N GLN A 586 -6.07 -3.44 41.41
CA GLN A 586 -5.78 -2.83 42.72
C GLN A 586 -5.30 -1.38 42.58
N ALA A 587 -4.49 -1.08 41.55
CA ALA A 587 -3.91 0.24 41.33
C ALA A 587 -4.88 1.21 40.64
N GLY A 588 -5.66 0.73 39.66
CA GLY A 588 -6.53 1.55 38.84
C GLY A 588 -7.99 1.60 39.30
N GLY A 589 -8.42 0.73 40.22
CA GLY A 589 -9.84 0.52 40.49
C GLY A 589 -10.55 -0.08 39.28
N ALA A 590 -11.89 -0.02 39.27
CA ALA A 590 -12.67 -0.48 38.13
C ALA A 590 -12.88 0.64 37.09
N ARG A 591 -12.77 0.29 35.81
CA ARG A 591 -12.83 1.21 34.66
C ARG A 591 -13.58 0.56 33.51
N ILE A 592 -14.43 1.36 32.85
CA ILE A 592 -15.22 0.94 31.70
C ILE A 592 -14.41 1.20 30.43
N VAL A 593 -14.42 0.23 29.52
CA VAL A 593 -13.80 0.31 28.18
C VAL A 593 -14.88 -0.05 27.15
N ARG A 594 -15.38 0.92 26.40
CA ARG A 594 -16.51 0.74 25.45
C ARG A 594 -16.01 0.24 24.10
N ASN A 595 -16.85 -0.50 23.37
CA ASN A 595 -16.46 -1.27 22.17
C ASN A 595 -15.52 -0.56 21.20
N GLY A 596 -15.73 0.70 20.82
CA GLY A 596 -14.80 1.36 19.89
C GLY A 596 -13.33 1.32 20.36
N ILE A 597 -13.12 1.59 21.64
CA ILE A 597 -11.81 1.51 22.30
C ILE A 597 -11.51 0.06 22.73
N GLY A 598 -12.51 -0.69 23.19
CA GLY A 598 -12.41 -2.05 23.69
C GLY A 598 -12.02 -3.06 22.60
N ASP A 599 -12.57 -2.92 21.40
CA ASP A 599 -12.28 -3.74 20.23
C ASP A 599 -10.83 -3.50 19.78
N ALA A 600 -10.41 -2.23 19.71
CA ALA A 600 -9.02 -1.87 19.41
C ALA A 600 -8.04 -2.36 20.50
N PHE A 601 -8.44 -2.27 21.77
CA PHE A 601 -7.67 -2.82 22.87
C PHE A 601 -7.56 -4.35 22.77
N ALA A 602 -8.65 -5.06 22.50
CA ALA A 602 -8.68 -6.52 22.36
C ALA A 602 -7.92 -7.02 21.12
N ALA A 603 -7.88 -6.24 20.04
CA ALA A 603 -7.17 -6.57 18.81
C ALA A 603 -5.63 -6.50 18.96
N LEU A 604 -5.11 -5.82 19.99
CA LEU A 604 -3.69 -5.83 20.27
C LEU A 604 -3.24 -7.23 20.67
N ALA A 605 -2.31 -7.82 19.91
CA ALA A 605 -1.71 -9.09 20.25
C ALA A 605 -1.23 -9.09 21.71
N ASN A 606 -1.74 -10.03 22.51
CA ASN A 606 -1.47 -10.14 23.94
C ASN A 606 -2.01 -8.98 24.81
N ALA A 607 -3.07 -8.24 24.45
CA ALA A 607 -3.77 -7.42 25.42
C ALA A 607 -4.28 -8.30 26.58
N PRO A 608 -3.91 -8.03 27.85
CA PRO A 608 -3.48 -6.74 28.44
C PRO A 608 -1.97 -6.45 28.52
N ALA A 609 -1.09 -7.37 28.15
CA ALA A 609 0.36 -7.21 28.30
C ALA A 609 0.97 -6.08 27.44
N ALA A 610 0.33 -5.71 26.32
CA ALA A 610 0.86 -4.70 25.40
C ALA A 610 0.68 -3.24 25.86
N LEU A 611 -0.45 -2.92 26.50
CA LEU A 611 -0.79 -1.56 26.95
C LEU A 611 -1.00 -1.45 28.46
N GLY A 612 -1.14 -2.58 29.15
CA GLY A 612 -1.61 -2.63 30.53
C GLY A 612 -3.13 -2.44 30.66
N MET A 613 -3.61 -2.38 31.90
CA MET A 613 -4.96 -2.00 32.29
C MET A 613 -5.24 -0.50 32.07
N PRO A 614 -6.53 -0.14 31.88
CA PRO A 614 -6.96 1.25 31.86
C PRO A 614 -6.65 1.95 33.19
N THR A 615 -6.17 3.19 33.12
CA THR A 615 -5.83 4.02 34.28
C THR A 615 -6.78 5.20 34.46
N ALA A 616 -7.48 5.61 33.41
CA ALA A 616 -8.47 6.68 33.43
C ALA A 616 -9.76 6.27 32.68
N ASP A 617 -10.84 7.01 32.94
CA ASP A 617 -12.07 6.89 32.17
C ASP A 617 -11.88 7.45 30.75
N GLU A 618 -12.76 7.04 29.84
CA GLU A 618 -12.79 7.57 28.47
C GLU A 618 -13.07 9.08 28.47
N VAL A 619 -12.29 9.81 27.67
CA VAL A 619 -12.39 11.25 27.50
C VAL A 619 -12.93 11.57 26.11
N ASP A 620 -13.98 12.37 26.05
CA ASP A 620 -14.49 12.95 24.80
C ASP A 620 -13.54 14.04 24.30
N LEU A 621 -12.99 13.86 23.11
CA LEU A 621 -12.09 14.81 22.45
C LEU A 621 -12.83 15.77 21.51
N GLY A 622 -14.16 15.63 21.37
CA GLY A 622 -14.99 16.37 20.42
C GLY A 622 -15.00 15.74 19.02
N ASN A 623 -15.94 16.19 18.18
CA ASN A 623 -16.12 15.70 16.79
C ASN A 623 -16.29 14.17 16.65
N GLY A 624 -16.83 13.51 17.68
CA GLY A 624 -17.04 12.05 17.68
C GLY A 624 -15.77 11.24 17.95
N ALA A 625 -14.72 11.85 18.50
CA ALA A 625 -13.48 11.18 18.88
C ALA A 625 -13.38 10.99 20.39
N TRP A 626 -12.86 9.83 20.80
CA TRP A 626 -12.71 9.42 22.19
C TRP A 626 -11.30 8.91 22.44
N MET A 627 -10.81 9.03 23.67
CA MET A 627 -9.51 8.50 24.07
C MET A 627 -9.57 7.92 25.48
N GLN A 628 -8.83 6.84 25.69
CA GLN A 628 -8.62 6.27 27.01
C GLN A 628 -7.13 6.02 27.29
N GLN A 629 -6.75 6.30 28.53
CA GLN A 629 -5.39 6.08 29.04
C GLN A 629 -5.26 4.68 29.63
N PHE A 630 -4.16 4.02 29.28
CA PHE A 630 -3.70 2.74 29.82
C PHE A 630 -2.30 2.93 30.42
N GLN A 631 -1.78 1.95 31.16
CA GLN A 631 -0.46 2.12 31.83
C GLN A 631 0.68 2.43 30.87
N ASN A 632 0.70 1.80 29.70
CA ASN A 632 1.82 1.88 28.75
C ASN A 632 1.43 2.58 27.44
N GLY A 633 0.32 3.32 27.41
CA GLY A 633 -0.11 4.05 26.22
C GLY A 633 -1.56 4.48 26.26
N ARG A 634 -2.09 4.84 25.09
CA ARG A 634 -3.44 5.35 24.90
C ARG A 634 -4.12 4.65 23.75
N VAL A 635 -5.43 4.48 23.83
CA VAL A 635 -6.24 4.08 22.68
C VAL A 635 -7.14 5.25 22.31
N TYR A 636 -7.12 5.61 21.04
CA TYR A 636 -7.98 6.61 20.44
C TYR A 636 -9.01 5.91 19.58
N TRP A 637 -10.23 6.41 19.56
CA TRP A 637 -11.27 5.93 18.67
C TRP A 637 -12.01 7.08 18.03
N SER A 638 -12.36 6.93 16.76
CA SER A 638 -13.38 7.75 16.10
C SER A 638 -14.15 6.92 15.11
N SER A 639 -15.35 7.35 14.74
CA SER A 639 -16.14 6.67 13.71
C SER A 639 -15.46 6.70 12.32
N ALA A 640 -14.57 7.65 12.07
CA ALA A 640 -13.89 7.82 10.78
C ALA A 640 -12.60 6.98 10.66
N ALA A 641 -11.81 6.89 11.73
CA ALA A 641 -10.54 6.17 11.71
C ALA A 641 -10.62 4.76 12.32
N GLY A 642 -11.64 4.46 13.13
CA GLY A 642 -11.63 3.28 13.99
C GLY A 642 -10.79 3.51 15.24
N GLY A 643 -10.47 2.43 15.95
CA GLY A 643 -9.71 2.48 17.19
C GLY A 643 -8.24 2.11 16.98
N HIS A 644 -7.33 2.94 17.49
CA HIS A 644 -5.88 2.78 17.34
C HIS A 644 -5.12 3.08 18.63
N ALA A 645 -4.16 2.23 18.94
CA ALA A 645 -3.29 2.39 20.10
C ALA A 645 -2.04 3.21 19.76
N ILE A 646 -1.62 4.08 20.67
CA ILE A 646 -0.33 4.80 20.61
C ILE A 646 0.45 4.50 21.89
N LYS A 647 1.68 4.00 21.74
CA LYS A 647 2.52 3.52 22.85
C LYS A 647 4.02 3.80 22.61
N GLY A 648 4.84 3.49 23.61
CA GLY A 648 6.30 3.63 23.52
C GLY A 648 6.77 5.04 23.15
N GLY A 649 7.92 5.14 22.48
CA GLY A 649 8.52 6.43 22.12
C GLY A 649 7.66 7.29 21.17
N ILE A 650 6.83 6.66 20.33
CA ILE A 650 5.82 7.36 19.51
C ILE A 650 4.76 7.99 20.42
N GLY A 651 4.24 7.20 21.37
CA GLY A 651 3.28 7.64 22.38
C GLY A 651 3.81 8.76 23.26
N ASP A 652 5.04 8.66 23.73
CA ASP A 652 5.69 9.70 24.55
C ASP A 652 5.82 11.01 23.78
N THR A 653 6.20 10.92 22.49
CA THR A 653 6.32 12.10 21.62
C THR A 653 4.96 12.75 21.36
N PHE A 654 3.95 11.94 21.02
CA PHE A 654 2.59 12.44 20.84
C PHE A 654 2.03 13.04 22.13
N ALA A 655 2.36 12.49 23.31
CA ALA A 655 1.99 13.07 24.61
C ALA A 655 2.67 14.42 24.84
N ALA A 656 3.98 14.51 24.59
CA ALA A 656 4.77 15.71 24.84
C ALA A 656 4.33 16.90 23.97
N MET A 657 3.73 16.65 22.81
CA MET A 657 3.12 17.69 21.97
C MET A 657 1.87 18.32 22.59
N GLY A 658 1.22 17.69 23.58
CA GLY A 658 0.01 18.20 24.24
C GLY A 658 -1.12 18.53 23.25
N ASP A 659 -1.87 19.61 23.49
CA ASP A 659 -2.99 20.04 22.65
C ASP A 659 -2.58 20.32 21.19
N SER A 660 -1.31 20.70 20.97
CA SER A 660 -0.78 20.96 19.62
C SER A 660 -0.70 19.69 18.77
N ALA A 661 -0.65 18.50 19.38
CA ALA A 661 -0.64 17.22 18.67
C ALA A 661 -1.88 17.08 17.78
N TYR A 662 -3.07 17.42 18.29
CA TYR A 662 -4.32 17.31 17.56
C TYR A 662 -4.44 18.33 16.43
N GLY A 663 -3.87 19.53 16.60
CA GLY A 663 -3.85 20.54 15.54
C GLY A 663 -2.86 20.23 14.42
N VAL A 664 -1.76 19.52 14.73
CA VAL A 664 -0.66 19.26 13.79
C VAL A 664 -0.79 17.89 13.11
N LEU A 665 -1.03 16.85 13.89
CA LEU A 665 -1.10 15.46 13.43
C LEU A 665 -2.54 14.93 13.41
N GLY A 666 -3.41 15.43 14.28
CA GLY A 666 -4.76 14.88 14.44
C GLY A 666 -4.75 13.50 15.10
N LEU A 667 -5.79 12.71 14.82
CA LEU A 667 -5.94 11.37 15.37
C LEU A 667 -5.07 10.34 14.62
N PRO A 668 -4.66 9.25 15.28
CA PRO A 668 -4.01 8.13 14.61
C PRO A 668 -4.96 7.49 13.58
N THR A 669 -4.42 7.08 12.43
CA THR A 669 -5.17 6.41 11.34
C THR A 669 -4.64 5.01 11.05
N SER A 670 -3.64 4.56 11.80
CA SER A 670 -3.08 3.22 11.73
C SER A 670 -2.61 2.80 13.12
N ASP A 671 -2.43 1.50 13.31
CA ASP A 671 -1.57 0.99 14.38
C ASP A 671 -0.08 1.19 14.02
N GLU A 672 0.82 0.88 14.95
CA GLU A 672 2.27 0.94 14.71
C GLU A 672 2.69 -0.09 13.65
N ILE A 673 3.32 0.39 12.58
CA ILE A 673 3.84 -0.41 11.48
C ILE A 673 5.34 -0.65 11.70
N THR A 674 5.77 -1.90 11.59
CA THR A 674 7.16 -2.31 11.81
C THR A 674 8.06 -1.91 10.65
N LEU A 675 9.23 -1.37 10.97
CA LEU A 675 10.34 -1.08 10.06
C LEU A 675 11.56 -1.94 10.45
N PRO A 676 12.53 -2.15 9.55
CA PRO A 676 13.72 -2.96 9.85
C PRO A 676 14.47 -2.55 11.12
N ASN A 677 14.47 -1.26 11.47
CA ASN A 677 15.17 -0.70 12.64
C ASN A 677 14.27 0.17 13.53
N GLY A 678 12.96 -0.05 13.52
CA GLY A 678 12.04 0.79 14.31
C GLY A 678 10.58 0.60 13.97
N TRP A 679 9.78 1.62 14.26
CA TRP A 679 8.34 1.63 14.01
C TRP A 679 7.91 2.98 13.46
N TYR A 680 6.78 3.03 12.76
CA TYR A 680 6.12 4.29 12.48
C TYR A 680 4.62 4.14 12.59
N GLN A 681 3.94 5.26 12.85
CA GLN A 681 2.49 5.31 12.94
C GLN A 681 1.97 6.50 12.15
N GLN A 682 0.86 6.27 11.44
CA GLN A 682 0.19 7.29 10.65
C GLN A 682 -0.87 8.01 11.46
N PHE A 683 -1.01 9.29 11.16
CA PHE A 683 -1.97 10.22 11.72
C PHE A 683 -2.61 11.02 10.59
N GLN A 684 -3.77 11.64 10.84
CA GLN A 684 -4.51 12.42 9.84
C GLN A 684 -3.65 13.48 9.12
N GLY A 685 -2.74 14.14 9.85
CA GLY A 685 -1.89 15.23 9.37
C GLY A 685 -0.41 14.86 9.16
N GLY A 686 -0.03 13.59 9.30
CA GLY A 686 1.36 13.18 9.17
C GLY A 686 1.67 11.81 9.75
N SER A 687 2.92 11.61 10.15
CA SER A 687 3.40 10.36 10.74
C SER A 687 4.49 10.62 11.75
N ILE A 688 4.57 9.76 12.77
CA ILE A 688 5.68 9.73 13.72
C ILE A 688 6.46 8.44 13.47
N PHE A 689 7.75 8.58 13.25
CA PHE A 689 8.70 7.48 13.13
C PHE A 689 9.50 7.39 14.41
N TRP A 690 9.80 6.19 14.88
CA TRP A 690 10.73 5.94 15.97
C TRP A 690 11.79 4.96 15.52
N SER A 691 13.05 5.24 15.85
CA SER A 691 14.14 4.28 15.77
C SER A 691 15.11 4.46 16.94
N GLY A 692 15.86 3.42 17.29
CA GLY A 692 16.91 3.52 18.30
C GLY A 692 17.94 4.64 18.00
N PRO A 693 18.46 4.76 16.76
CA PRO A 693 19.41 5.81 16.39
C PRO A 693 18.87 7.24 16.38
N THR A 694 17.63 7.47 15.93
CA THR A 694 17.09 8.82 15.70
C THR A 694 16.12 9.29 16.79
N GLY A 695 15.67 8.39 17.66
CA GLY A 695 14.49 8.63 18.47
C GLY A 695 13.25 8.85 17.60
N SER A 696 12.28 9.60 18.14
CA SER A 696 11.04 9.94 17.42
C SER A 696 11.22 11.15 16.50
N VAL A 697 10.83 11.01 15.24
CA VAL A 697 10.92 12.05 14.20
C VAL A 697 9.57 12.22 13.53
N LEU A 698 9.11 13.47 13.40
CA LEU A 698 7.83 13.81 12.81
C LEU A 698 7.98 14.06 11.31
N VAL A 699 7.06 13.52 10.52
CA VAL A 699 6.88 13.81 9.09
C VAL A 699 5.49 14.39 8.92
N LYS A 700 5.38 15.70 8.70
CA LYS A 700 4.12 16.45 8.81
C LYS A 700 3.98 17.56 7.78
N GLY A 701 2.82 18.20 7.75
CA GLY A 701 2.56 19.36 6.89
C GLY A 701 2.74 19.02 5.40
N ALA A 702 3.18 19.99 4.60
CA ALA A 702 3.32 19.80 3.16
C ALA A 702 4.40 18.76 2.78
N ILE A 703 5.48 18.65 3.56
CA ILE A 703 6.48 17.58 3.39
C ILE A 703 5.84 16.21 3.67
N GLY A 704 5.06 16.10 4.74
CA GLY A 704 4.34 14.87 5.07
C GLY A 704 3.29 14.49 4.03
N GLN A 705 2.64 15.47 3.40
CA GLN A 705 1.73 15.24 2.28
C GLN A 705 2.46 14.65 1.07
N VAL A 706 3.63 15.17 0.69
CA VAL A 706 4.47 14.58 -0.37
C VAL A 706 4.87 13.16 -0.02
N PHE A 707 5.36 12.96 1.20
CA PHE A 707 5.78 11.64 1.69
C PHE A 707 4.64 10.61 1.62
N THR A 708 3.42 11.03 1.97
CA THR A 708 2.22 10.19 1.92
C THR A 708 1.76 9.94 0.48
N ALA A 709 1.77 10.97 -0.37
CA ALA A 709 1.36 10.88 -1.77
C ALA A 709 2.23 9.92 -2.59
N MET A 710 3.47 9.65 -2.15
CA MET A 710 4.32 8.61 -2.74
C MET A 710 3.76 7.18 -2.55
N GLY A 711 2.78 6.95 -1.66
CA GLY A 711 2.11 5.67 -1.39
C GLY A 711 2.97 4.64 -0.66
N ASN A 712 4.26 4.55 -1.02
CA ASN A 712 5.29 3.70 -0.42
C ASN A 712 6.45 4.55 0.14
N GLY A 713 6.17 5.77 0.61
CA GLY A 713 7.19 6.69 1.15
C GLY A 713 8.22 6.03 2.08
N PRO A 714 7.79 5.26 3.10
CA PRO A 714 8.70 4.54 3.99
C PRO A 714 9.58 3.48 3.31
N THR A 715 9.13 2.89 2.20
CA THR A 715 9.92 1.91 1.43
C THR A 715 10.89 2.61 0.47
N VAL A 716 10.48 3.74 -0.11
CA VAL A 716 11.25 4.47 -1.13
C VAL A 716 12.32 5.36 -0.49
N LEU A 717 11.92 6.22 0.44
CA LEU A 717 12.82 7.17 1.10
C LEU A 717 13.40 6.60 2.41
N GLY A 718 12.81 5.56 2.97
CA GLY A 718 13.19 5.03 4.28
C GLY A 718 12.67 5.89 5.43
N ALA A 719 13.17 5.60 6.63
CA ALA A 719 12.86 6.40 7.81
C ALA A 719 13.46 7.81 7.72
N PRO A 720 12.79 8.84 8.28
CA PRO A 720 13.37 10.17 8.41
C PRO A 720 14.57 10.14 9.38
N LEU A 721 15.59 10.94 9.08
CA LEU A 721 16.80 11.04 9.90
C LEU A 721 16.78 12.21 10.88
N ALA A 722 15.98 13.24 10.58
CA ALA A 722 15.80 14.42 11.42
C ALA A 722 14.44 15.09 11.15
N ASN A 723 14.00 15.96 12.05
CA ASN A 723 12.85 16.83 11.83
C ASN A 723 13.13 17.82 10.68
N GLU A 724 12.08 18.39 10.11
CA GLU A 724 12.19 19.41 9.07
C GLU A 724 13.07 20.60 9.52
N VAL A 725 13.94 21.06 8.62
CA VAL A 725 14.84 22.20 8.82
C VAL A 725 14.49 23.31 7.84
N GLY A 726 14.46 24.55 8.33
CA GLY A 726 14.23 25.74 7.52
C GLY A 726 15.49 26.12 6.73
N LEU A 727 15.33 26.37 5.44
CA LEU A 727 16.41 26.77 4.52
C LEU A 727 16.44 28.29 4.24
N GLY A 728 15.54 29.06 4.87
CA GLY A 728 15.33 30.49 4.58
C GLY A 728 14.29 30.73 3.49
N ASN A 729 13.79 31.98 3.37
CA ASN A 729 12.78 32.39 2.38
C ASN A 729 11.51 31.53 2.32
N GLY A 730 11.10 30.93 3.45
CA GLY A 730 9.93 30.06 3.53
C GLY A 730 10.12 28.66 2.94
N ALA A 731 11.36 28.25 2.66
CA ALA A 731 11.70 26.90 2.22
C ALA A 731 12.07 25.98 3.40
N TRP A 732 11.70 24.71 3.27
CA TRP A 732 11.89 23.65 4.26
C TRP A 732 12.45 22.40 3.59
N MET A 733 13.21 21.61 4.34
CA MET A 733 13.73 20.33 3.89
C MET A 733 13.66 19.31 5.02
N GLN A 734 13.35 18.06 4.68
CA GLN A 734 13.49 16.94 5.57
C GLN A 734 14.33 15.84 4.95
N GLN A 735 15.25 15.30 5.75
CA GLN A 735 16.16 14.23 5.34
C GLN A 735 15.62 12.86 5.74
N PHE A 736 15.75 11.90 4.82
CA PHE A 736 15.41 10.50 4.97
C PHE A 736 16.62 9.62 4.65
N GLN A 737 16.55 8.33 4.97
CA GLN A 737 17.64 7.37 4.74
C GLN A 737 18.12 7.35 3.29
N ASN A 738 17.20 7.39 2.32
CA ASN A 738 17.48 7.22 0.90
C ASN A 738 17.14 8.46 0.06
N GLY A 739 16.99 9.62 0.70
CA GLY A 739 16.67 10.85 -0.03
C GLY A 739 16.26 12.02 0.87
N ARG A 740 15.75 13.07 0.24
CA ARG A 740 15.27 14.29 0.92
C ARG A 740 13.96 14.75 0.29
N ILE A 741 13.11 15.41 1.07
CA ILE A 741 11.96 16.14 0.55
C ILE A 741 12.19 17.61 0.81
N TYR A 742 12.05 18.43 -0.24
CA TYR A 742 12.10 19.88 -0.17
C TYR A 742 10.70 20.43 -0.36
N TRP A 743 10.39 21.53 0.31
CA TRP A 743 9.13 22.25 0.12
C TRP A 743 9.35 23.76 0.18
N SER A 744 8.62 24.51 -0.64
CA SER A 744 8.41 25.94 -0.45
C SER A 744 7.03 26.34 -0.96
N GLY A 745 6.52 27.48 -0.50
CA GLY A 745 5.23 28.01 -1.00
C GLY A 745 5.22 28.30 -2.51
N ALA A 746 6.38 28.57 -3.12
CA ALA A 746 6.49 28.87 -4.54
C ALA A 746 6.73 27.63 -5.42
N ALA A 747 7.54 26.68 -4.96
CA ALA A 747 7.92 25.50 -5.75
C ALA A 747 7.02 24.28 -5.49
N GLY A 748 6.25 24.26 -4.40
CA GLY A 748 5.60 23.03 -3.94
C GLY A 748 6.60 22.09 -3.27
N GLY A 749 6.17 20.85 -3.04
CA GLY A 749 6.96 19.84 -2.34
C GLY A 749 7.42 18.73 -3.28
N HIS A 750 8.73 18.44 -3.28
CA HIS A 750 9.34 17.47 -4.18
C HIS A 750 10.41 16.63 -3.49
N ALA A 751 10.36 15.32 -3.75
CA ALA A 751 11.37 14.37 -3.28
C ALA A 751 12.55 14.30 -4.26
N ILE A 752 13.76 14.16 -3.73
CA ILE A 752 14.98 13.86 -4.47
C ILE A 752 15.66 12.64 -3.86
N LYS A 753 15.96 11.64 -4.68
CA LYS A 753 16.41 10.31 -4.22
C LYS A 753 17.37 9.64 -5.21
N GLY A 754 17.93 8.51 -4.78
CA GLY A 754 18.87 7.72 -5.58
C GLY A 754 20.05 8.54 -6.12
N GLY A 755 20.55 8.16 -7.29
CA GLY A 755 21.73 8.80 -7.86
C GLY A 755 21.57 10.29 -8.22
N LEU A 756 20.34 10.77 -8.47
CA LEU A 756 20.04 12.20 -8.60
C LEU A 756 20.24 12.92 -7.26
N GLY A 757 19.69 12.34 -6.19
CA GLY A 757 19.88 12.82 -4.82
C GLY A 757 21.32 12.82 -4.36
N ASP A 758 22.08 11.76 -4.66
CA ASP A 758 23.51 11.68 -4.35
C ASP A 758 24.29 12.78 -5.08
N THR A 759 23.95 13.04 -6.34
CA THR A 759 24.57 14.12 -7.14
C THR A 759 24.25 15.49 -6.53
N PHE A 760 22.99 15.75 -6.18
CA PHE A 760 22.59 17.00 -5.53
C PHE A 760 23.24 17.17 -4.15
N ALA A 761 23.33 16.09 -3.37
CA ALA A 761 23.97 16.10 -2.06
C ALA A 761 25.48 16.35 -2.15
N ALA A 762 26.17 15.77 -3.13
CA ALA A 762 27.61 15.95 -3.33
C ALA A 762 27.98 17.40 -3.68
N MET A 763 27.06 18.18 -4.25
CA MET A 763 27.27 19.61 -4.51
C MET A 763 27.21 20.48 -3.24
N GLY A 764 26.67 19.96 -2.11
CA GLY A 764 26.57 20.69 -0.85
C GLY A 764 25.82 22.02 -0.98
N ASP A 765 26.27 23.04 -0.25
CA ASP A 765 25.61 24.36 -0.22
C ASP A 765 25.59 25.07 -1.58
N SER A 766 26.56 24.75 -2.45
CA SER A 766 26.63 25.33 -3.79
C SER A 766 25.41 24.95 -4.66
N ALA A 767 24.77 23.81 -4.38
CA ALA A 767 23.58 23.36 -5.10
C ALA A 767 22.43 24.39 -5.00
N TYR A 768 22.23 24.98 -3.82
CA TYR A 768 21.16 25.96 -3.60
C TYR A 768 21.40 27.27 -4.35
N GLY A 769 22.65 27.70 -4.49
CA GLY A 769 23.00 28.89 -5.27
C GLY A 769 22.95 28.65 -6.79
N LEU A 770 23.29 27.44 -7.24
CA LEU A 770 23.42 27.12 -8.66
C LEU A 770 22.11 26.63 -9.30
N LEU A 771 21.35 25.80 -8.58
CA LEU A 771 20.11 25.19 -9.05
C LEU A 771 18.87 25.64 -8.27
N GLY A 772 19.03 26.05 -7.01
CA GLY A 772 17.90 26.31 -6.14
C GLY A 772 17.15 25.03 -5.76
N LEU A 773 15.85 25.17 -5.48
CA LEU A 773 14.99 24.07 -5.06
C LEU A 773 14.48 23.25 -6.25
N PRO A 774 14.15 21.96 -6.05
CA PRO A 774 13.45 21.17 -7.06
C PRO A 774 12.07 21.78 -7.35
N THR A 775 11.65 21.68 -8.62
CA THR A 775 10.39 22.22 -9.16
C THR A 775 9.55 21.15 -9.88
N SER A 776 10.07 19.92 -9.94
CA SER A 776 9.38 18.75 -10.44
C SER A 776 9.75 17.54 -9.60
N ASP A 777 8.95 16.50 -9.68
CA ASP A 777 9.40 15.16 -9.28
C ASP A 777 10.42 14.61 -10.30
N GLU A 778 11.03 13.47 -9.99
CA GLU A 778 11.94 12.77 -10.89
C GLU A 778 11.19 12.21 -12.10
N ILE A 779 11.64 12.56 -13.30
CA ILE A 779 11.05 12.18 -14.58
C ILE A 779 11.90 11.07 -15.19
N SER A 780 11.26 9.94 -15.49
CA SER A 780 11.92 8.79 -16.12
C SER A 780 12.25 9.07 -17.59
N LEU A 781 13.42 8.60 -18.02
CA LEU A 781 13.91 8.60 -19.39
C LEU A 781 14.25 7.15 -19.79
N PRO A 782 14.25 6.81 -21.10
CA PRO A 782 14.58 5.46 -21.57
C PRO A 782 15.93 4.92 -21.06
N ALA A 783 16.88 5.82 -20.82
CA ALA A 783 18.21 5.51 -20.33
C ALA A 783 18.56 6.30 -19.06
N GLY A 784 17.60 6.66 -18.20
CA GLY A 784 17.95 7.38 -16.98
C GLY A 784 16.79 8.14 -16.36
N TRP A 785 17.14 9.18 -15.61
CA TRP A 785 16.19 10.04 -14.92
C TRP A 785 16.65 11.48 -15.02
N TYR A 786 15.73 12.43 -14.92
CA TYR A 786 16.09 13.82 -14.67
C TYR A 786 15.11 14.49 -13.73
N GLN A 787 15.56 15.58 -13.11
CA GLN A 787 14.70 16.41 -12.27
C GLN A 787 14.97 17.88 -12.56
N GLN A 788 13.90 18.67 -12.51
CA GLN A 788 13.96 20.12 -12.74
C GLN A 788 14.14 20.87 -11.43
N PHE A 789 14.93 21.92 -11.48
CA PHE A 789 15.22 22.85 -10.39
C PHE A 789 15.03 24.28 -10.90
N GLN A 790 14.90 25.23 -9.98
CA GLN A 790 14.67 26.65 -10.31
C GLN A 790 15.70 27.21 -11.31
N GLY A 791 16.97 26.80 -11.20
CA GLY A 791 18.10 27.27 -12.01
C GLY A 791 18.58 26.29 -13.07
N GLY A 792 17.93 25.13 -13.26
CA GLY A 792 18.41 24.14 -14.22
C GLY A 792 17.83 22.74 -14.03
N ARG A 793 18.57 21.71 -14.44
CA ARG A 793 18.19 20.30 -14.33
C ARG A 793 19.38 19.47 -13.87
N ILE A 794 19.10 18.36 -13.20
CA ILE A 794 20.08 17.27 -13.06
C ILE A 794 19.56 16.10 -13.85
N TYR A 795 20.42 15.54 -14.70
CA TYR A 795 20.20 14.27 -15.40
C TYR A 795 21.06 13.21 -14.74
N TRP A 796 20.55 12.00 -14.57
CA TRP A 796 21.31 10.86 -14.07
C TRP A 796 21.20 9.68 -15.02
N PHE A 797 22.35 9.05 -15.30
CA PHE A 797 22.47 7.86 -16.12
C PHE A 797 23.57 6.95 -15.59
N GLY A 798 23.31 5.65 -15.45
CA GLY A 798 24.21 4.69 -14.80
C GLY A 798 25.69 4.77 -15.22
N PRO A 799 26.03 4.79 -16.52
CA PRO A 799 27.41 4.87 -16.99
C PRO A 799 28.17 6.16 -16.67
N THR A 800 27.48 7.29 -16.52
CA THR A 800 28.14 8.60 -16.35
C THR A 800 27.81 9.28 -15.04
N GLY A 801 26.86 8.76 -14.25
CA GLY A 801 26.38 9.40 -13.03
C GLY A 801 25.47 10.60 -13.31
N GLY A 802 25.35 11.48 -12.32
CA GLY A 802 24.53 12.69 -12.41
C GLY A 802 25.29 13.90 -12.94
N HIS A 803 24.66 14.65 -13.84
CA HIS A 803 25.21 15.84 -14.47
C HIS A 803 24.22 17.00 -14.40
N MET A 804 24.70 18.11 -13.86
CA MET A 804 23.96 19.37 -13.79
C MET A 804 24.01 20.07 -15.14
N VAL A 805 22.85 20.50 -15.65
CA VAL A 805 22.68 21.28 -16.88
C VAL A 805 21.93 22.57 -16.54
N ARG A 806 22.55 23.73 -16.75
CA ARG A 806 22.02 25.03 -16.27
C ARG A 806 22.39 26.20 -17.18
N GLY A 807 21.81 27.37 -16.88
CA GLY A 807 22.15 28.64 -17.53
C GLY A 807 21.96 28.61 -19.05
N GLY A 808 22.73 29.44 -19.76
CA GLY A 808 22.63 29.57 -21.22
C GLY A 808 22.87 28.24 -21.96
N ILE A 809 23.80 27.41 -21.48
CA ILE A 809 24.03 26.07 -22.04
C ILE A 809 22.79 25.19 -21.87
N GLY A 810 22.18 25.22 -20.69
CA GLY A 810 20.97 24.45 -20.40
C GLY A 810 19.77 24.91 -21.22
N ASP A 811 19.57 26.21 -21.39
CA ASP A 811 18.50 26.76 -22.24
C ASP A 811 18.71 26.36 -23.71
N SER A 812 19.96 26.41 -24.17
CA SER A 812 20.35 25.93 -25.50
C SER A 812 20.08 24.44 -25.67
N TYR A 813 20.43 23.62 -24.68
CA TYR A 813 20.18 22.18 -24.70
C TYR A 813 18.69 21.84 -24.78
N VAL A 814 17.85 22.55 -24.01
CA VAL A 814 16.39 22.36 -24.01
C VAL A 814 15.77 22.76 -25.34
N SER A 815 16.17 23.91 -25.90
CA SER A 815 15.67 24.36 -27.19
C SER A 815 16.03 23.41 -28.34
N GLN A 816 17.09 22.61 -28.18
CA GLN A 816 17.52 21.57 -29.11
C GLN A 816 16.89 20.19 -28.83
N GLY A 817 15.85 20.12 -27.99
CA GLY A 817 15.11 18.88 -27.70
C GLY A 817 15.62 18.08 -26.51
N ALA A 818 16.55 18.63 -25.72
CA ALA A 818 17.10 18.02 -24.51
C ALA A 818 17.57 16.57 -24.75
N SER A 819 17.24 15.65 -23.84
CA SER A 819 17.65 14.24 -23.92
C SER A 819 17.03 13.46 -25.09
N THR A 820 15.98 14.00 -25.71
CA THR A 820 15.34 13.44 -26.92
C THR A 820 15.89 14.02 -28.22
N GLY A 821 16.69 15.09 -28.12
CA GLY A 821 17.36 15.72 -29.25
C GLY A 821 18.62 14.97 -29.70
N PHE A 822 19.27 15.49 -30.73
CA PHE A 822 20.48 14.89 -31.32
C PHE A 822 21.71 14.90 -30.39
N LEU A 823 21.68 15.68 -29.31
CA LEU A 823 22.75 15.69 -28.30
C LEU A 823 22.65 14.51 -27.33
N GLY A 824 21.46 13.91 -27.14
CA GLY A 824 21.26 12.86 -26.15
C GLY A 824 21.51 13.33 -24.72
N LEU A 825 21.85 12.43 -23.81
CA LEU A 825 22.09 12.74 -22.39
C LEU A 825 23.42 13.49 -22.17
N PRO A 826 23.52 14.34 -21.14
CA PRO A 826 24.80 14.92 -20.73
C PRO A 826 25.75 13.84 -20.21
N THR A 827 27.03 13.96 -20.57
CA THR A 827 28.11 13.06 -20.14
C THR A 827 29.10 13.76 -19.21
N SER A 828 28.97 15.08 -19.04
CA SER A 828 29.70 15.88 -18.06
C SER A 828 28.77 16.93 -17.46
N SER A 829 29.13 17.45 -16.29
CA SER A 829 28.66 18.78 -15.86
C SER A 829 29.37 19.87 -16.69
N GLU A 830 28.96 21.12 -16.52
CA GLU A 830 29.62 22.27 -17.17
C GLU A 830 31.11 22.36 -16.78
N ILE A 831 31.98 22.51 -17.78
CA ILE A 831 33.43 22.57 -17.64
C ILE A 831 33.89 23.96 -18.06
N SER A 832 34.62 24.65 -17.19
CA SER A 832 35.28 25.91 -17.52
C SER A 832 36.32 25.73 -18.63
N ALA A 833 36.34 26.65 -19.59
CA ALA A 833 37.35 26.73 -20.63
C ALA A 833 37.85 28.19 -20.74
N ASP A 834 39.04 28.39 -21.31
CA ASP A 834 39.67 29.72 -21.33
C ASP A 834 38.78 30.79 -22.01
N GLY A 835 38.22 31.70 -21.21
CA GLY A 835 37.27 32.71 -21.66
C GLY A 835 35.81 32.25 -21.84
N GLY A 836 35.43 31.03 -21.42
CA GLY A 836 34.06 30.53 -21.53
C GLY A 836 33.81 29.22 -20.78
N SER A 837 32.85 28.42 -21.23
CA SER A 837 32.53 27.11 -20.66
C SER A 837 31.96 26.19 -21.73
N TYR A 838 31.97 24.89 -21.50
CA TYR A 838 31.28 23.95 -22.36
C TYR A 838 30.72 22.78 -21.56
N GLN A 839 29.76 22.08 -22.15
CA GLN A 839 29.23 20.85 -21.59
C GLN A 839 29.19 19.76 -22.65
N ALA A 840 29.60 18.55 -22.26
CA ALA A 840 29.59 17.39 -23.13
C ALA A 840 28.30 16.58 -22.99
N PHE A 841 27.83 16.09 -24.13
CA PHE A 841 26.66 15.25 -24.30
C PHE A 841 27.03 14.06 -25.19
N GLN A 842 26.21 13.01 -25.19
CA GLN A 842 26.47 11.79 -25.96
C GLN A 842 26.70 12.06 -27.46
N GLY A 843 25.97 13.00 -28.04
CA GLY A 843 26.02 13.35 -29.46
C GLY A 843 26.79 14.62 -29.80
N GLY A 844 27.37 15.33 -28.83
CA GLY A 844 28.06 16.59 -29.11
C GLY A 844 28.49 17.39 -27.88
N ARG A 845 28.89 18.65 -28.10
CA ARG A 845 29.20 19.61 -27.03
C ARG A 845 28.48 20.92 -27.29
N ILE A 846 27.99 21.56 -26.23
CA ILE A 846 27.53 22.95 -26.28
C ILE A 846 28.60 23.81 -25.62
N TYR A 847 29.07 24.82 -26.33
CA TYR A 847 30.02 25.82 -25.87
C TYR A 847 29.29 27.13 -25.58
N TRP A 848 29.72 27.85 -24.55
CA TRP A 848 29.27 29.19 -24.21
C TRP A 848 30.46 30.10 -23.96
N LYS A 849 30.45 31.31 -24.51
CA LYS A 849 31.44 32.35 -24.25
C LYS A 849 30.76 33.72 -24.24
N ASP A 850 31.17 34.57 -23.31
CA ASP A 850 30.67 35.93 -23.24
C ASP A 850 30.96 36.68 -24.56
N GLY A 851 29.97 37.42 -25.06
CA GLY A 851 30.01 38.06 -26.38
C GLY A 851 29.77 37.16 -27.61
N LEU A 852 29.88 35.82 -27.48
CA LEU A 852 29.56 34.87 -28.56
C LEU A 852 28.24 34.12 -28.35
N GLY A 853 27.84 33.90 -27.10
CA GLY A 853 26.66 33.11 -26.76
C GLY A 853 26.90 31.61 -26.85
N ASN A 854 25.83 30.83 -27.09
CA ASN A 854 25.90 29.37 -27.14
C ASN A 854 26.07 28.85 -28.57
N ALA A 855 26.93 27.86 -28.76
CA ALA A 855 27.05 27.15 -30.03
C ALA A 855 27.29 25.65 -29.82
N THR A 856 26.55 24.83 -30.57
CA THR A 856 26.64 23.37 -30.53
C THR A 856 27.59 22.87 -31.62
N VAL A 857 28.49 21.95 -31.26
CA VAL A 857 29.40 21.26 -32.20
C VAL A 857 29.18 19.75 -32.04
N ARG A 858 28.98 19.02 -33.15
CA ARG A 858 28.61 17.59 -33.11
C ARG A 858 29.20 16.79 -34.28
N GLY A 859 29.07 15.46 -34.19
CA GLY A 859 29.48 14.51 -35.22
C GLY A 859 30.94 14.67 -35.66
N ALA A 860 31.23 14.42 -36.94
CA ALA A 860 32.58 14.49 -37.49
C ALA A 860 33.22 15.89 -37.37
N MET A 861 32.42 16.96 -37.31
CA MET A 861 32.94 18.31 -37.08
C MET A 861 33.45 18.48 -35.64
N LEU A 862 32.79 17.86 -34.66
CA LEU A 862 33.30 17.79 -33.30
C LEU A 862 34.59 16.98 -33.26
N ASP A 863 34.67 15.84 -33.93
CA ASP A 863 35.89 15.01 -33.95
C ASP A 863 37.09 15.82 -34.46
N GLU A 864 36.91 16.56 -35.56
CA GLU A 864 37.96 17.43 -36.10
C GLU A 864 38.29 18.60 -35.16
N TYR A 865 37.27 19.22 -34.56
CA TYR A 865 37.47 20.30 -33.60
C TYR A 865 38.24 19.84 -32.36
N LEU A 866 37.93 18.66 -31.82
CA LEU A 866 38.64 18.06 -30.69
C LEU A 866 40.09 17.68 -31.06
N LYS A 867 40.31 17.15 -32.27
CA LYS A 867 41.65 16.87 -32.80
C LYS A 867 42.54 18.11 -32.86
N LEU A 868 41.96 19.28 -33.10
CA LEU A 868 42.65 20.57 -33.14
C LEU A 868 42.77 21.28 -31.79
N GLY A 869 42.47 20.59 -30.68
CA GLY A 869 42.59 21.11 -29.32
C GLY A 869 41.35 21.87 -28.81
N ALA A 870 40.22 21.76 -29.51
CA ALA A 870 38.94 22.36 -29.15
C ALA A 870 39.04 23.87 -28.86
N SER A 871 38.34 24.36 -27.83
CA SER A 871 38.26 25.78 -27.49
C SER A 871 39.58 26.39 -26.96
N SER A 872 40.50 25.56 -26.48
CA SER A 872 41.87 25.95 -26.12
C SER A 872 42.85 25.86 -27.30
N GLY A 873 42.39 25.33 -28.44
CA GLY A 873 43.22 24.97 -29.56
C GLY A 873 43.22 26.01 -30.67
N LEU A 874 43.56 25.53 -31.86
CA LEU A 874 43.83 26.32 -33.05
C LEU A 874 42.63 27.06 -33.62
N LEU A 875 41.42 26.57 -33.35
CA LEU A 875 40.17 27.16 -33.82
C LEU A 875 39.47 28.03 -32.75
N GLN A 876 39.84 27.90 -31.48
CA GLN A 876 39.20 28.61 -30.36
C GLN A 876 37.67 28.41 -30.32
N PHE A 877 36.87 29.29 -29.71
CA PHE A 877 35.43 29.01 -29.52
C PHE A 877 34.62 29.06 -30.83
N PRO A 878 33.56 28.25 -30.97
CA PRO A 878 32.59 28.40 -32.05
C PRO A 878 31.84 29.73 -31.94
N ARG A 879 31.59 30.39 -33.09
CA ARG A 879 30.85 31.66 -33.16
C ARG A 879 29.34 31.47 -33.33
N ALA A 880 28.93 30.37 -33.97
CA ALA A 880 27.54 30.07 -34.25
C ALA A 880 27.34 28.55 -34.38
N GLY A 881 26.08 28.10 -34.43
CA GLY A 881 25.75 26.73 -34.81
C GLY A 881 26.12 26.40 -36.25
N GLU A 882 25.97 25.13 -36.61
CA GLU A 882 26.16 24.62 -37.97
C GLU A 882 25.26 25.35 -38.99
N ALA A 883 25.85 25.76 -40.12
CA ALA A 883 25.17 26.38 -41.25
C ALA A 883 25.15 25.41 -42.44
N ALA A 884 23.96 25.15 -42.98
CA ALA A 884 23.81 24.37 -44.21
C ALA A 884 24.40 25.15 -45.40
N ILE A 885 25.17 24.45 -46.24
CA ILE A 885 25.79 24.97 -47.46
C ILE A 885 25.53 23.99 -48.61
N ASN A 886 25.75 24.42 -49.85
CA ASN A 886 25.52 23.54 -51.00
C ASN A 886 26.47 22.32 -50.93
N GLY A 887 25.90 21.12 -50.82
CA GLY A 887 26.67 19.88 -50.74
C GLY A 887 27.27 19.55 -49.36
N GLY A 888 26.94 20.31 -48.29
CA GLY A 888 27.49 20.03 -46.96
C GLY A 888 27.00 20.95 -45.83
N VAL A 889 27.81 21.04 -44.78
CA VAL A 889 27.59 21.87 -43.59
C VAL A 889 28.90 22.59 -43.27
N SER A 890 28.83 23.82 -42.78
CA SER A 890 29.99 24.53 -42.25
C SER A 890 29.70 25.10 -40.87
N GLN A 891 30.75 25.37 -40.10
CA GLN A 891 30.63 26.00 -38.80
C GLN A 891 31.78 26.95 -38.56
N ASP A 892 31.44 28.17 -38.17
CA ASP A 892 32.37 29.24 -37.89
C ASP A 892 32.91 29.17 -36.46
N PHE A 893 34.23 29.36 -36.34
CA PHE A 893 34.97 29.46 -35.09
C PHE A 893 35.75 30.78 -35.07
N GLU A 894 36.26 31.16 -33.90
CA GLU A 894 37.06 32.38 -33.76
C GLU A 894 38.30 32.37 -34.65
N GLY A 895 38.97 31.22 -34.75
CA GLY A 895 40.23 31.03 -35.48
C GLY A 895 40.11 30.40 -36.88
N GLY A 896 38.90 30.14 -37.38
CA GLY A 896 38.70 29.51 -38.70
C GLY A 896 37.30 28.93 -38.90
N ARG A 897 37.14 28.05 -39.88
CA ARG A 897 35.86 27.39 -40.19
C ARG A 897 36.08 25.90 -40.45
N ILE A 898 35.20 25.05 -39.93
CA ILE A 898 35.17 23.62 -40.29
C ILE A 898 34.10 23.41 -41.35
N TYR A 899 34.41 22.60 -42.36
CA TYR A 899 33.47 22.14 -43.38
C TYR A 899 33.27 20.64 -43.24
N TRP A 900 32.04 20.18 -43.45
CA TRP A 900 31.66 18.78 -43.49
C TRP A 900 30.83 18.48 -44.73
N ARG A 901 31.02 17.28 -45.31
CA ARG A 901 30.19 16.72 -46.38
C ARG A 901 30.02 15.20 -46.20
N PRO A 902 28.97 14.60 -46.79
CA PRO A 902 28.80 13.14 -46.81
C PRO A 902 30.04 12.43 -47.38
N ASN A 903 30.36 11.24 -46.83
CA ASN A 903 31.60 10.46 -47.08
C ASN A 903 32.87 10.96 -46.38
N ASN A 904 32.69 11.61 -45.21
CA ASN A 904 33.71 11.80 -44.16
C ASN A 904 34.83 12.82 -44.44
N TYR A 905 34.46 14.03 -44.87
CA TYR A 905 35.39 15.15 -45.02
C TYR A 905 35.06 16.27 -44.04
N ALA A 906 35.36 16.07 -42.74
CA ALA A 906 35.37 17.17 -41.77
C ALA A 906 36.78 17.78 -41.75
N TYR A 907 36.96 18.98 -42.26
CA TYR A 907 38.28 19.64 -42.31
C TYR A 907 38.17 21.11 -41.93
N ALA A 908 39.12 21.54 -41.09
CA ALA A 908 39.27 22.93 -40.71
C ALA A 908 40.07 23.70 -41.77
N VAL A 909 39.66 24.92 -42.06
CA VAL A 909 40.42 25.88 -42.88
C VAL A 909 40.65 27.13 -42.04
N ARG A 910 41.90 27.58 -41.90
CA ARG A 910 42.29 28.60 -40.92
C ARG A 910 43.48 29.46 -41.38
N GLY A 911 43.79 30.50 -40.62
CA GLY A 911 44.95 31.37 -40.87
C GLY A 911 45.00 31.94 -42.29
N ALA A 912 46.22 32.03 -42.87
CA ALA A 912 46.44 32.60 -44.20
C ALA A 912 45.87 31.75 -45.35
N VAL A 913 45.87 30.41 -45.19
CA VAL A 913 45.23 29.48 -46.13
C VAL A 913 43.72 29.74 -46.17
N GLY A 914 43.08 29.83 -45.00
CA GLY A 914 41.67 30.16 -44.85
C GLY A 914 41.29 31.53 -45.39
N ALA A 915 42.06 32.58 -45.07
CA ALA A 915 41.82 33.91 -45.63
C ALA A 915 41.82 33.90 -47.16
N THR A 916 42.73 33.15 -47.78
CA THR A 916 42.78 32.98 -49.24
C THR A 916 41.59 32.16 -49.74
N TYR A 917 41.27 31.05 -49.09
CA TYR A 917 40.13 30.20 -49.45
C TYR A 917 38.79 30.96 -49.44
N PHE A 918 38.55 31.77 -48.41
CA PHE A 918 37.33 32.58 -48.30
C PHE A 918 37.27 33.68 -49.37
N ALA A 919 38.41 34.32 -49.69
CA ALA A 919 38.48 35.30 -50.78
C ALA A 919 38.19 34.69 -52.17
N TRP A 920 38.40 33.39 -52.33
CA TRP A 920 38.14 32.63 -53.55
C TRP A 920 36.75 31.97 -53.59
N GLY A 921 35.81 32.43 -52.75
CA GLY A 921 34.43 31.94 -52.74
C GLY A 921 34.19 30.69 -51.89
N ALA A 922 35.17 30.27 -51.09
CA ALA A 922 35.06 29.15 -50.17
C ALA A 922 34.59 27.84 -50.85
N SER A 923 33.69 27.08 -50.22
CA SER A 923 33.21 25.78 -50.73
C SER A 923 32.43 25.86 -52.03
N ASP A 924 31.84 27.01 -52.33
CA ASP A 924 31.11 27.26 -53.58
C ASP A 924 32.03 27.83 -54.68
N GLY A 925 33.28 28.15 -54.33
CA GLY A 925 34.29 28.69 -55.22
C GLY A 925 35.05 27.64 -56.02
N ALA A 926 36.01 28.10 -56.84
CA ALA A 926 36.76 27.26 -57.78
C ALA A 926 37.48 26.06 -57.12
N LEU A 927 37.86 26.17 -55.85
CA LEU A 927 38.58 25.12 -55.11
C LEU A 927 37.65 24.01 -54.58
N GLY A 928 36.36 24.28 -54.39
CA GLY A 928 35.41 23.36 -53.74
C GLY A 928 35.73 23.12 -52.26
N PHE A 929 35.14 22.08 -51.66
CA PHE A 929 35.33 21.71 -50.25
C PHE A 929 36.79 21.32 -49.93
N PRO A 930 37.28 21.57 -48.70
CA PRO A 930 38.56 21.02 -48.25
C PRO A 930 38.50 19.48 -48.21
N THR A 931 39.63 18.84 -48.53
CA THR A 931 39.77 17.37 -48.56
C THR A 931 40.93 16.86 -47.71
N SER A 932 41.68 17.75 -47.08
CA SER A 932 42.72 17.41 -46.11
C SER A 932 42.76 18.46 -45.00
N ASP A 933 43.42 18.13 -43.90
CA ASP A 933 43.88 19.14 -42.96
C ASP A 933 44.98 20.00 -43.59
N GLU A 934 45.25 21.15 -42.97
CA GLU A 934 46.47 21.91 -43.19
C GLU A 934 47.68 21.10 -42.72
N ALA A 935 48.58 20.78 -43.66
CA ALA A 935 49.80 20.05 -43.41
C ALA A 935 51.01 21.00 -43.45
N PRO A 936 51.95 20.91 -42.47
CA PRO A 936 53.19 21.66 -42.55
C PRO A 936 54.04 21.19 -43.73
N THR A 937 54.80 22.13 -44.31
CA THR A 937 55.80 21.88 -45.35
C THR A 937 57.12 22.55 -44.95
N ASP A 938 58.22 22.22 -45.62
CA ASP A 938 59.54 22.82 -45.35
C ASP A 938 59.55 24.35 -45.47
N ASP A 939 58.64 24.94 -46.26
CA ASP A 939 58.48 26.39 -46.47
C ASP A 939 57.04 26.85 -46.20
N GLY A 940 56.37 26.40 -45.13
CA GLY A 940 55.07 26.93 -44.70
C GLY A 940 53.99 25.86 -44.50
N THR A 941 52.78 26.06 -45.02
CA THR A 941 51.62 25.16 -44.80
C THR A 941 50.82 24.98 -46.08
N ILE A 942 50.39 23.75 -46.37
CA ILE A 942 49.57 23.41 -47.54
C ILE A 942 48.28 22.72 -47.12
N GLN A 943 47.19 23.00 -47.83
CA GLN A 943 45.92 22.29 -47.70
C GLN A 943 45.38 21.91 -49.07
N THR A 944 44.75 20.73 -49.14
CA THR A 944 44.12 20.21 -50.35
C THR A 944 42.61 20.41 -50.30
N PHE A 945 42.04 20.72 -51.45
CA PHE A 945 40.63 20.94 -51.72
C PHE A 945 40.19 20.07 -52.91
N GLN A 946 38.88 19.91 -53.11
CA GLN A 946 38.31 19.07 -54.18
C GLN A 946 38.95 19.32 -55.54
N ASN A 947 39.19 20.59 -55.87
CA ASN A 947 39.70 21.01 -57.16
C ASN A 947 41.01 21.80 -57.00
N GLY A 948 41.84 21.55 -55.99
CA GLY A 948 43.08 22.32 -55.85
C GLY A 948 43.84 22.18 -54.54
N THR A 949 44.86 23.00 -54.40
CA THR A 949 45.63 23.19 -53.16
C THR A 949 45.85 24.67 -52.91
N ILE A 950 45.93 25.05 -51.64
CA ILE A 950 46.44 26.36 -51.22
C ILE A 950 47.69 26.09 -50.38
N ALA A 951 48.81 26.68 -50.76
CA ALA A 951 50.05 26.67 -49.99
C ALA A 951 50.39 28.08 -49.51
N TRP A 952 50.41 28.31 -48.20
CA TRP A 952 51.01 29.50 -47.61
C TRP A 952 52.51 29.28 -47.43
N LYS A 953 53.33 30.22 -47.91
CA LYS A 953 54.79 30.15 -47.81
C LYS A 953 55.37 31.15 -46.84
N ASN A 954 56.34 30.71 -46.03
CA ASN A 954 57.11 31.60 -45.15
C ASN A 954 57.87 32.67 -45.97
N SER A 955 58.27 32.31 -47.20
CA SER A 955 59.00 33.14 -48.16
C SER A 955 58.20 34.28 -48.82
N GLY A 956 56.89 34.43 -48.55
CA GLY A 956 56.17 35.69 -48.81
C GLY A 956 54.90 35.62 -49.66
N GLY A 957 53.96 34.71 -49.36
CA GLY A 957 52.61 34.79 -49.93
C GLY A 957 51.82 33.48 -49.91
N THR A 958 50.56 33.53 -50.33
CA THR A 958 49.73 32.34 -50.59
C THR A 958 49.74 31.99 -52.07
N VAL A 959 49.97 30.72 -52.37
CA VAL A 959 49.93 30.15 -53.72
C VAL A 959 48.69 29.28 -53.82
N VAL A 960 47.79 29.62 -54.75
CA VAL A 960 46.59 28.82 -55.05
C VAL A 960 46.83 28.04 -56.33
N ASN A 961 46.80 26.71 -56.24
CA ASN A 961 46.85 25.83 -57.39
C ASN A 961 45.50 25.14 -57.54
N VAL A 962 44.64 25.66 -58.40
CA VAL A 962 43.39 24.96 -58.77
C VAL A 962 43.77 23.82 -59.72
N VAL A 963 43.42 22.58 -59.38
CA VAL A 963 43.32 21.48 -60.36
C VAL A 963 42.21 21.91 -61.31
N ASN A 964 42.60 22.55 -62.41
CA ASN A 964 41.65 22.90 -63.45
C ASN A 964 40.94 21.62 -63.89
N THR A 965 39.65 21.51 -63.57
CA THR A 965 38.72 20.58 -64.21
C THR A 965 38.46 20.97 -65.67
N GLY A 966 39.07 22.05 -66.16
CA GLY A 966 39.51 22.09 -67.54
C GLY A 966 40.76 21.23 -67.69
N GLY A 967 40.62 19.97 -68.12
CA GLY A 967 41.74 19.05 -68.36
C GLY A 967 42.86 19.62 -69.22
N SER A 968 43.90 18.83 -69.50
CA SER A 968 44.97 19.22 -70.44
C SER A 968 44.40 19.87 -71.71
N LYS A 969 45.02 20.96 -72.18
CA LYS A 969 44.67 21.64 -73.44
C LYS A 969 44.32 20.56 -74.49
N PRO A 970 43.10 20.59 -75.05
CA PRO A 970 42.64 19.53 -75.92
C PRO A 970 43.52 19.42 -77.18
N ALA A 971 43.61 18.22 -77.74
CA ALA A 971 44.38 17.98 -78.96
C ALA A 971 43.86 18.87 -80.10
N ALA A 972 44.76 19.27 -81.01
CA ALA A 972 44.39 20.07 -82.18
C ALA A 972 43.26 19.38 -82.97
N GLY A 973 42.13 20.09 -83.16
CA GLY A 973 40.94 19.57 -83.83
C GLY A 973 39.80 19.09 -82.91
N ASP A 974 39.98 19.06 -81.59
CA ASP A 974 38.89 18.76 -80.64
C ASP A 974 38.11 20.03 -80.23
N GLU A 975 37.20 20.45 -81.10
CA GLU A 975 36.37 21.65 -80.92
C GLU A 975 35.50 21.60 -79.65
N ALA A 976 34.85 20.46 -79.39
CA ALA A 976 33.98 20.27 -78.22
C ALA A 976 34.78 20.17 -76.91
N GLY A 977 35.97 19.59 -76.95
CA GLY A 977 36.92 19.62 -75.83
C GLY A 977 37.40 21.04 -75.54
N TYR A 978 37.74 21.81 -76.58
CA TYR A 978 38.18 23.20 -76.43
C TYR A 978 37.11 24.07 -75.77
N ILE A 979 35.86 24.00 -76.24
CA ILE A 979 34.73 24.77 -75.68
C ILE A 979 34.54 24.46 -74.19
N ARG A 980 34.49 23.17 -73.81
CA ARG A 980 34.33 22.77 -72.40
C ARG A 980 35.51 23.21 -71.54
N TRP A 981 36.71 23.20 -72.11
CA TRP A 981 37.93 23.59 -71.41
C TRP A 981 37.95 25.07 -71.06
N VAL A 982 37.63 25.95 -72.03
CA VAL A 982 37.64 27.40 -71.81
C VAL A 982 36.40 27.94 -71.11
N ALA A 983 35.29 27.18 -71.09
CA ALA A 983 34.04 27.60 -70.45
C ALA A 983 34.22 27.98 -68.98
N GLY A 984 35.05 27.26 -68.22
CA GLY A 984 35.31 27.59 -66.81
C GLY A 984 36.00 28.95 -66.62
N PHE A 985 36.91 29.32 -67.53
CA PHE A 985 37.58 30.62 -67.51
C PHE A 985 36.64 31.75 -67.92
N ALA A 986 35.83 31.53 -68.96
CA ALA A 986 34.83 32.48 -69.46
C ALA A 986 33.73 32.75 -68.43
N GLN A 987 33.28 31.73 -67.69
CA GLN A 987 32.33 31.89 -66.60
C GLN A 987 32.89 32.74 -65.46
N GLU A 988 34.16 32.56 -65.13
CA GLU A 988 34.82 33.37 -64.11
C GLU A 988 34.99 34.83 -64.55
N GLU A 989 35.33 35.04 -65.82
CA GLU A 989 35.34 36.36 -66.45
C GLU A 989 33.94 37.02 -66.40
N GLN A 990 32.88 36.27 -66.70
CA GLN A 990 31.51 36.77 -66.62
C GLN A 990 31.12 37.18 -65.20
N ARG A 991 31.42 36.35 -64.20
CA ARG A 991 31.13 36.68 -62.79
C ARG A 991 31.82 37.97 -62.36
N ARG A 992 33.08 38.16 -62.80
CA ARG A 992 33.93 39.26 -62.35
C ARG A 992 33.74 40.56 -63.13
N TYR A 993 33.59 40.47 -64.44
CA TYR A 993 33.60 41.62 -65.35
C TYR A 993 32.31 41.78 -66.15
N ARG A 994 31.36 40.84 -66.05
CA ARG A 994 30.06 40.87 -66.75
C ARG A 994 30.17 40.82 -68.28
N VAL A 995 31.28 40.31 -68.81
CA VAL A 995 31.37 39.89 -70.22
C VAL A 995 30.64 38.54 -70.33
N PRO A 996 29.64 38.36 -71.21
CA PRO A 996 28.96 37.08 -71.30
C PRO A 996 29.92 35.94 -71.69
N ALA A 997 29.87 34.81 -70.98
CA ALA A 997 30.77 33.69 -71.21
C ALA A 997 30.64 33.16 -72.65
N ALA A 998 29.43 33.15 -73.21
CA ALA A 998 29.20 32.79 -74.60
C ALA A 998 30.01 33.65 -75.58
N VAL A 999 30.17 34.96 -75.28
CA VAL A 999 30.95 35.91 -76.08
C VAL A 999 32.44 35.62 -75.94
N SER A 1000 32.93 35.47 -74.71
CA SER A 1000 34.35 35.19 -74.46
C SER A 1000 34.81 33.87 -75.08
N ILE A 1001 33.99 32.81 -75.00
CA ILE A 1001 34.30 31.52 -75.65
C ILE A 1001 34.34 31.70 -77.18
N ALA A 1002 33.37 32.40 -77.76
CA ALA A 1002 33.31 32.61 -79.21
C ALA A 1002 34.47 33.47 -79.73
N GLN A 1003 34.84 34.53 -79.01
CA GLN A 1003 36.00 35.36 -79.33
C GLN A 1003 37.29 34.56 -79.18
N SER A 1004 37.46 33.80 -78.10
CA SER A 1004 38.66 32.97 -77.93
C SER A 1004 38.83 31.97 -79.08
N ILE A 1005 37.74 31.37 -79.58
CA ILE A 1005 37.78 30.46 -80.74
C ILE A 1005 38.36 31.16 -81.97
N ILE A 1006 37.89 32.36 -82.32
CA ILE A 1006 38.35 33.10 -83.50
C ILE A 1006 39.77 33.61 -83.30
N GLU A 1007 40.02 34.32 -82.20
CA GLU A 1007 41.26 35.07 -82.00
C GLU A 1007 42.46 34.14 -81.80
N SER A 1008 42.24 32.98 -81.17
CA SER A 1008 43.30 31.99 -80.94
C SER A 1008 43.39 30.90 -82.01
N GLY A 1009 42.44 30.86 -82.96
CA GLY A 1009 42.30 29.74 -83.88
C GLY A 1009 42.15 28.41 -83.14
N TRP A 1010 41.14 28.28 -82.29
CA TRP A 1010 40.93 27.10 -81.41
C TRP A 1010 42.13 26.78 -80.49
N GLY A 1011 42.79 27.83 -80.02
CA GLY A 1011 43.97 27.74 -79.16
C GLY A 1011 45.27 27.38 -79.88
N GLN A 1012 45.29 27.30 -81.21
CA GLN A 1012 46.44 26.80 -81.97
C GLN A 1012 47.37 27.89 -82.49
N SER A 1013 47.02 29.17 -82.33
CA SER A 1013 47.90 30.28 -82.73
C SER A 1013 49.23 30.25 -81.98
N SER A 1014 50.30 30.77 -82.59
CA SER A 1014 51.61 30.88 -81.93
C SER A 1014 51.56 31.76 -80.68
N LEU A 1015 50.74 32.81 -80.69
CA LEU A 1015 50.48 33.69 -79.54
C LEU A 1015 49.87 32.91 -78.38
N THR A 1016 48.95 32.01 -78.67
CA THR A 1016 48.29 31.20 -77.65
C THR A 1016 49.18 30.06 -77.15
N ALA A 1017 49.95 29.43 -78.05
CA ALA A 1017 50.81 28.32 -77.72
C ALA A 1017 52.02 28.73 -76.86
N VAL A 1018 52.56 29.93 -77.07
CA VAL A 1018 53.76 30.43 -76.39
C VAL A 1018 53.41 31.34 -75.21
N ASP A 1019 52.48 32.26 -75.40
CA ASP A 1019 52.21 33.35 -74.43
C ASP A 1019 50.87 33.24 -73.71
N ASN A 1020 50.12 32.14 -73.92
CA ASN A 1020 48.74 31.96 -73.43
C ASN A 1020 47.81 33.12 -73.81
N ASN A 1021 48.07 33.85 -74.90
CA ASN A 1021 47.20 34.95 -75.32
C ASN A 1021 46.07 34.41 -76.22
N TYR A 1022 44.86 34.32 -75.67
CA TYR A 1022 43.69 33.74 -76.35
C TYR A 1022 42.87 34.76 -77.15
N PHE A 1023 43.13 36.06 -76.97
CA PHE A 1023 42.31 37.15 -77.51
C PHE A 1023 43.10 38.12 -78.40
N GLY A 1024 44.38 37.87 -78.64
CA GLY A 1024 45.23 38.70 -79.48
C GLY A 1024 45.47 40.11 -78.92
N ILE A 1025 45.33 40.30 -77.59
CA ILE A 1025 45.41 41.64 -76.98
C ILE A 1025 46.85 42.17 -77.08
N LYS A 1026 47.00 43.33 -77.72
CA LYS A 1026 48.26 44.04 -77.87
C LYS A 1026 48.76 44.57 -76.52
N CYS A 1027 50.08 44.68 -76.37
CA CYS A 1027 50.72 45.20 -75.16
C CYS A 1027 50.88 46.73 -75.23
N PRO A 1028 50.19 47.53 -74.38
CA PRO A 1028 50.54 48.92 -74.14
C PRO A 1028 51.54 49.07 -72.97
N ALA A 1029 52.09 50.26 -72.79
CA ALA A 1029 52.92 50.60 -71.62
C ALA A 1029 52.04 50.68 -70.34
N TYR A 1030 51.95 49.56 -69.61
CA TYR A 1030 51.38 49.35 -68.25
C TYR A 1030 49.84 49.30 -68.12
N GLY A 1031 49.32 48.41 -67.23
CA GLY A 1031 47.97 48.57 -66.66
C GLY A 1031 47.17 47.37 -66.12
N SER A 1032 47.54 46.10 -66.34
CA SER A 1032 46.71 44.94 -65.93
C SER A 1032 47.36 44.06 -64.84
N PRO A 1033 46.60 43.61 -63.82
CA PRO A 1033 47.11 42.69 -62.79
C PRO A 1033 47.27 41.23 -63.28
N PHE A 1034 46.83 40.89 -64.49
CA PHE A 1034 46.86 39.52 -65.03
C PHE A 1034 48.01 39.28 -66.02
N VAL A 1035 48.65 40.35 -66.50
CA VAL A 1035 49.73 40.27 -67.49
C VAL A 1035 51.05 39.90 -66.81
N SER A 1036 51.73 38.87 -67.34
CA SER A 1036 53.03 38.42 -66.83
C SER A 1036 54.22 38.87 -67.67
N GLY A 1037 54.00 39.34 -68.91
CA GLY A 1037 55.04 39.86 -69.79
C GLY A 1037 54.49 40.36 -71.13
N CYS A 1038 55.39 40.69 -72.06
CA CYS A 1038 55.03 41.03 -73.44
C CYS A 1038 56.05 40.45 -74.44
N THR A 1039 55.53 39.87 -75.52
CA THR A 1039 56.32 39.22 -76.58
C THR A 1039 56.03 39.90 -77.93
N SER A 1040 57.07 40.14 -78.75
CA SER A 1040 56.94 40.78 -80.07
C SER A 1040 56.81 39.77 -81.20
N TYR A 1041 55.84 39.97 -82.08
CA TYR A 1041 55.59 39.12 -83.25
C TYR A 1041 55.50 39.92 -84.54
N SER A 1042 55.94 39.32 -85.65
CA SER A 1042 55.65 39.82 -87.01
C SER A 1042 54.16 39.66 -87.32
N THR A 1043 53.45 40.76 -87.59
CA THR A 1043 52.03 40.75 -87.96
C THR A 1043 51.79 41.56 -89.23
N SER A 1044 50.76 41.21 -90.00
CA SER A 1044 50.37 41.95 -91.20
C SER A 1044 49.34 43.02 -90.85
N GLU A 1045 49.71 44.30 -90.93
CA GLU A 1045 48.76 45.42 -90.76
C GLU A 1045 48.29 45.98 -92.09
N TRP A 1046 47.01 46.33 -92.15
CA TRP A 1046 46.42 46.98 -93.32
C TRP A 1046 46.61 48.49 -93.22
N VAL A 1047 47.50 49.03 -94.05
CA VAL A 1047 47.80 50.47 -94.09
C VAL A 1047 47.62 50.95 -95.53
N ASN A 1048 46.80 51.99 -95.73
CA ASN A 1048 46.61 52.64 -97.03
C ASN A 1048 46.24 51.69 -98.20
N GLY A 1049 45.35 50.71 -97.95
CA GLY A 1049 44.81 49.86 -99.01
C GLY A 1049 45.61 48.60 -99.34
N GLY A 1050 46.60 48.22 -98.51
CA GLY A 1050 47.32 46.96 -98.61
C GLY A 1050 47.90 46.46 -97.28
N TYR A 1051 48.25 45.16 -97.22
CA TYR A 1051 48.91 44.56 -96.06
C TYR A 1051 50.41 44.84 -96.06
N VAL A 1052 50.94 45.34 -94.95
CA VAL A 1052 52.38 45.51 -94.65
C VAL A 1052 52.75 44.69 -93.41
N THR A 1053 53.89 44.03 -93.40
CA THR A 1053 54.37 43.28 -92.23
C THR A 1053 55.08 44.23 -91.26
N ILE A 1054 54.58 44.35 -90.03
CA ILE A 1054 55.16 45.13 -88.93
C ILE A 1054 55.48 44.25 -87.72
N GLN A 1055 56.35 44.71 -86.82
CA GLN A 1055 56.50 44.12 -85.48
C GLN A 1055 55.48 44.73 -84.53
N ALA A 1056 54.72 43.89 -83.82
CA ALA A 1056 53.78 44.33 -82.80
C ALA A 1056 53.98 43.53 -81.49
N GLY A 1057 53.90 44.22 -80.35
CA GLY A 1057 53.94 43.60 -79.03
C GLY A 1057 52.58 43.09 -78.59
N PHE A 1058 52.52 41.85 -78.10
CA PHE A 1058 51.33 41.21 -77.55
C PHE A 1058 51.55 40.87 -76.07
N ARG A 1059 50.47 40.90 -75.28
CA ARG A 1059 50.49 40.53 -73.86
C ARG A 1059 50.80 39.03 -73.70
N SER A 1060 51.54 38.69 -72.65
CA SER A 1060 51.83 37.31 -72.22
C SER A 1060 51.23 37.04 -70.84
N TYR A 1061 50.78 35.81 -70.62
CA TYR A 1061 50.05 35.41 -69.41
C TYR A 1061 50.60 34.10 -68.81
N ASN A 1062 50.54 34.01 -67.48
CA ASN A 1062 50.96 32.79 -66.76
C ASN A 1062 50.01 31.62 -67.03
N SER A 1063 48.74 31.88 -67.34
CA SER A 1063 47.73 30.86 -67.62
C SER A 1063 46.69 31.32 -68.65
N PRO A 1064 45.95 30.39 -69.27
CA PRO A 1064 44.77 30.73 -70.07
C PRO A 1064 43.74 31.54 -69.28
N GLY A 1065 43.50 31.19 -68.01
CA GLY A 1065 42.55 31.91 -67.15
C GLY A 1065 42.91 33.38 -66.96
N ASP A 1066 44.21 33.70 -66.82
CA ASP A 1066 44.69 35.08 -66.74
C ASP A 1066 44.39 35.85 -68.03
N SER A 1067 44.48 35.20 -69.20
CA SER A 1067 44.12 35.83 -70.48
C SER A 1067 42.61 36.13 -70.60
N PHE A 1068 41.74 35.28 -70.03
CA PHE A 1068 40.29 35.53 -69.99
C PHE A 1068 39.93 36.63 -68.98
N LEU A 1069 40.56 36.64 -67.81
CA LEU A 1069 40.37 37.71 -66.84
C LEU A 1069 40.91 39.06 -67.34
N ASP A 1070 42.03 39.06 -68.08
CA ASP A 1070 42.55 40.26 -68.72
C ASP A 1070 41.65 40.74 -69.87
N HIS A 1071 41.04 39.83 -70.62
CA HIS A 1071 40.05 40.18 -71.63
C HIS A 1071 38.84 40.90 -71.03
N GLY A 1072 38.30 40.37 -69.92
CA GLY A 1072 37.21 41.03 -69.19
C GLY A 1072 37.64 42.38 -68.61
N PHE A 1073 38.84 42.44 -68.05
CA PHE A 1073 39.42 43.69 -67.55
C PHE A 1073 39.61 44.73 -68.67
N PHE A 1074 40.12 44.32 -69.83
CA PHE A 1074 40.35 45.14 -71.03
C PHE A 1074 39.06 45.71 -71.62
N LEU A 1075 37.99 44.92 -71.65
CA LEU A 1075 36.68 45.39 -72.11
C LEU A 1075 36.00 46.30 -71.07
N SER A 1076 36.18 46.02 -69.78
CA SER A 1076 35.59 46.78 -68.69
C SER A 1076 36.28 48.14 -68.45
N LEU A 1077 35.81 48.86 -67.42
CA LEU A 1077 36.41 50.09 -66.89
C LEU A 1077 37.81 49.92 -66.26
N GLY A 1078 38.35 48.70 -66.24
CA GLY A 1078 39.61 48.36 -65.58
C GLY A 1078 40.87 48.85 -66.31
N ASP A 1079 40.91 48.79 -67.63
CA ASP A 1079 42.13 49.08 -68.39
C ASP A 1079 42.26 50.58 -68.76
N PRO A 1080 43.30 51.30 -68.29
CA PRO A 1080 43.50 52.72 -68.59
C PRO A 1080 43.82 53.01 -70.06
N SER A 1081 44.15 51.99 -70.87
CA SER A 1081 44.35 52.10 -72.32
C SER A 1081 43.04 52.04 -73.13
N ASN A 1082 41.91 51.71 -72.50
CA ASN A 1082 40.57 51.76 -73.08
C ASN A 1082 40.05 53.20 -73.10
N SER A 1083 40.64 54.04 -73.97
CA SER A 1083 40.36 55.47 -74.09
C SER A 1083 38.85 55.80 -74.08
N ALA A 1084 38.44 56.68 -73.16
CA ALA A 1084 37.07 57.20 -73.01
C ALA A 1084 35.96 56.16 -72.77
N ASN A 1085 36.28 54.98 -72.22
CA ASN A 1085 35.29 53.95 -71.88
C ASN A 1085 34.57 53.37 -73.12
N ARG A 1086 35.35 53.19 -74.21
CA ARG A 1086 34.89 52.85 -75.56
C ARG A 1086 33.96 51.63 -75.64
N TYR A 1087 34.18 50.62 -74.80
CA TYR A 1087 33.37 49.38 -74.79
C TYR A 1087 32.19 49.39 -73.80
N TYR A 1088 32.04 50.43 -72.97
CA TYR A 1088 30.98 50.51 -71.96
C TYR A 1088 29.55 50.37 -72.49
N PRO A 1089 29.19 50.90 -73.68
CA PRO A 1089 27.85 50.68 -74.22
C PRO A 1089 27.50 49.19 -74.37
N ALA A 1090 28.48 48.29 -74.52
CA ALA A 1090 28.22 46.85 -74.56
C ALA A 1090 27.65 46.33 -73.24
N PHE A 1091 28.18 46.79 -72.10
CA PHE A 1091 27.71 46.41 -70.76
C PHE A 1091 26.34 46.99 -70.39
N LEU A 1092 25.77 47.87 -71.21
CA LEU A 1092 24.39 48.36 -71.08
C LEU A 1092 23.38 47.52 -71.88
N THR A 1093 23.85 46.60 -72.71
CA THR A 1093 22.98 45.71 -73.50
C THR A 1093 22.40 44.61 -72.61
N THR A 1094 21.23 44.10 -73.00
CA THR A 1094 20.49 43.09 -72.22
C THR A 1094 20.54 41.69 -72.82
N ASN A 1095 21.32 41.49 -73.89
CA ASN A 1095 21.54 40.17 -74.51
C ASN A 1095 22.90 40.11 -75.20
N ASP A 1096 23.45 38.91 -75.31
CA ASP A 1096 24.85 38.71 -75.72
C ASP A 1096 25.09 39.04 -77.20
N ARG A 1097 24.07 38.93 -78.06
CA ARG A 1097 24.18 39.31 -79.48
C ARG A 1097 24.36 40.82 -79.63
N ASP A 1098 23.62 41.60 -78.86
CA ASP A 1098 23.77 43.06 -78.84
C ASP A 1098 25.08 43.48 -78.15
N PHE A 1099 25.53 42.74 -77.15
CA PHE A 1099 26.85 42.92 -76.53
C PHE A 1099 27.97 42.82 -77.58
N VAL A 1100 27.96 41.78 -78.42
CA VAL A 1100 28.93 41.59 -79.51
C VAL A 1100 28.85 42.71 -80.55
N ARG A 1101 27.64 43.11 -80.94
CA ARG A 1101 27.45 44.22 -81.90
C ARG A 1101 27.99 45.53 -81.35
N ALA A 1102 27.79 45.80 -80.06
CA ALA A 1102 28.30 46.99 -79.40
C ALA A 1102 29.83 46.99 -79.32
N ILE A 1103 30.46 45.86 -78.98
CA ILE A 1103 31.93 45.73 -78.99
C ILE A 1103 32.52 45.90 -80.40
N ALA A 1104 31.87 45.33 -81.42
CA ALA A 1104 32.29 45.49 -82.81
C ALA A 1104 32.16 46.94 -83.29
N ALA A 1105 31.04 47.61 -82.99
CA ALA A 1105 30.81 49.02 -83.30
C ALA A 1105 31.81 49.94 -82.59
N ALA A 1106 32.29 49.53 -81.42
CA ALA A 1106 33.33 50.20 -80.65
C ALA A 1106 34.76 49.96 -81.19
N GLY A 1107 34.91 49.22 -82.29
CA GLY A 1107 36.18 49.06 -83.00
C GLY A 1107 37.10 47.98 -82.41
N TYR A 1108 36.53 46.89 -81.89
CA TYR A 1108 37.32 45.72 -81.46
C TYR A 1108 38.04 45.05 -82.63
N ALA A 1109 37.42 45.01 -83.82
CA ALA A 1109 38.01 44.50 -85.05
C ALA A 1109 37.70 45.44 -86.23
N THR A 1110 38.61 45.51 -87.21
CA THR A 1110 38.42 46.29 -88.45
C THR A 1110 37.59 45.57 -89.50
N ASP A 1111 37.24 44.29 -89.27
CA ASP A 1111 36.42 43.48 -90.17
C ASP A 1111 34.92 43.86 -90.05
N PRO A 1112 34.27 44.35 -91.13
CA PRO A 1112 32.86 44.75 -91.10
C PRO A 1112 31.89 43.59 -90.80
N THR A 1113 32.33 42.33 -90.90
CA THR A 1113 31.53 41.13 -90.63
C THR A 1113 31.82 40.49 -89.27
N TYR A 1114 32.69 41.09 -88.44
CA TYR A 1114 33.16 40.51 -87.18
C TYR A 1114 32.03 40.07 -86.24
N ALA A 1115 31.05 40.94 -85.99
CA ALA A 1115 29.93 40.64 -85.10
C ALA A 1115 29.13 39.41 -85.56
N ASN A 1116 28.90 39.28 -86.87
CA ASN A 1116 28.17 38.14 -87.44
C ASN A 1116 28.97 36.83 -87.31
N LYS A 1117 30.30 36.89 -87.39
CA LYS A 1117 31.16 35.72 -87.20
C LYS A 1117 31.08 35.20 -85.76
N ILE A 1118 31.19 36.08 -84.78
CA ILE A 1118 31.09 35.74 -83.36
C ILE A 1118 29.70 35.18 -83.02
N ILE A 1119 28.62 35.89 -83.41
CA ILE A 1119 27.25 35.43 -83.20
C ILE A 1119 27.00 34.07 -83.86
N SER A 1120 27.52 33.84 -85.07
CA SER A 1120 27.39 32.54 -85.74
C SER A 1120 28.07 31.40 -84.98
N ILE A 1121 29.18 31.66 -84.26
CA ILE A 1121 29.85 30.63 -83.45
C ILE A 1121 29.05 30.38 -82.17
N MET A 1122 28.57 31.44 -81.51
CA MET A 1122 27.69 31.34 -80.33
C MET A 1122 26.45 30.49 -80.63
N ASP A 1123 25.80 30.77 -81.77
CA ASP A 1123 24.61 30.04 -82.23
C ASP A 1123 24.95 28.60 -82.62
N ARG A 1124 26.04 28.38 -83.38
CA ARG A 1124 26.42 27.05 -83.89
C ARG A 1124 26.72 26.06 -82.77
N TYR A 1125 27.38 26.49 -81.70
CA TYR A 1125 27.77 25.62 -80.59
C TYR A 1125 26.89 25.78 -79.35
N ASN A 1126 25.79 26.55 -79.44
CA ASN A 1126 24.90 26.86 -78.33
C ASN A 1126 25.67 27.32 -77.08
N LEU A 1127 26.54 28.31 -77.23
CA LEU A 1127 27.45 28.73 -76.16
C LEU A 1127 26.74 29.46 -75.00
N TYR A 1128 25.50 29.91 -75.22
CA TYR A 1128 24.62 30.51 -74.21
C TYR A 1128 24.40 29.65 -72.96
N GLN A 1129 24.54 28.32 -73.10
CA GLN A 1129 24.41 27.40 -71.97
C GLN A 1129 25.51 27.57 -70.90
N TYR A 1130 26.59 28.30 -71.24
CA TYR A 1130 27.71 28.53 -70.33
C TYR A 1130 27.60 29.87 -69.59
N ASP A 1131 26.62 30.73 -69.90
CA ASP A 1131 26.45 32.00 -69.19
C ASP A 1131 26.03 31.80 -67.73
N VAL A 1132 26.57 32.61 -66.81
CA VAL A 1132 26.40 32.50 -65.34
C VAL A 1132 26.02 33.78 -64.61
#